data_AF-A0A3M8Q8F1-F1
#
_entry.id   AF-A0A3M8Q8F1-F1
#
_cell.length_a   1.000
_cell.length_b   1.000
_cell.length_c   1.000
_cell.angle_alpha   90.00
_cell.angle_beta   90.00
_cell.angle_gamma   90.00
#
_symmetry.space_group_name_H-M   'P 1'
#
loop_
_entity.id
_entity.type
_entity.pdbx_description
1 polymer ?
#
loop_
_entity_poly.entity_id
_entity_poly.type
_entity_poly.pdbx_seq_one_letter_code
_entity_poly.pdbx_strand_id
1 'polypeptide(L)'
;MDITKQIHAFPFMGNVSTELMTSLVDLASTKTLTVGEVLAKQFEVGQYIYFLIEGEIAISVPLQDTGKSYNVGLINKPLSPIGWSAFRHPSRYATTFTATKSSTLILWPIVELQRILETDLVLANRFLQFVYEESLPILTDIQNQTRPFFSNESLAFEETRPLVTTEKPTQIIKDAVNLLNYAPFCETFTQAEIHTLAKQSTTLLAHQGDIISQQDQPSDGLYLLIKGKVVVSYQTETGDIITTRSISRPGTILAWTTKNASMKNRTSIISSRDSSILYIAQKDLLAIFEENPKFSVKYLYRLIWLIGTHLLSARMRYLSQIANDEVLAVSNVIEQNAALLPVSSPLYKVSELLKSAITTDEAFGVLYKCLHFGCVLERTIAGMCLDILKDLQRENAFYRHLQNVYDTINNLPKETPALDARRLGTELFKQAFQQVPYVIKGLENLPKKAGSLFIYNHLLGSPTNRLPNGFRFSMDAQFISAMVIDNEYGVSGQRVVRRSKESEFWRDDFYSRFGNVFISSWDSLTKDTPEYDSFIQQSQTTLRNNFPLMISPEGQSFSTSQSPGPLLPHAFEIAASMGADEPWIVPVAVANFDKRADHNLYTVIVKPAFKLSSRVNPADKEALAQFLIDYQAEYKGYVDEAVNLSREIHQYPILSGQNGYRSNVMGLNQIDVEFESDVRELEFHLAYQEYKERPVAFFGSSTMRLWHDFAQHFRDKDGINLGFGGATLEACVYYFERIILPHKPRSLVIYAGDNDIGNQCDSNRVIELYIQLLEKIDRHLTGIPVTLISIKCSPARKAMRGTIEKTNQQLKRLAKTRPNTRYLDLFTLLIDKNGEMKENLFENDKLHINHKAYDLWTEKLLEIESFVFQK
;
A
#
# COMPACT_ATOMS: atom_id res chain seq x y z
N MET A 1 26.11 25.39 38.19
CA MET A 1 25.45 24.08 38.36
C MET A 1 26.51 23.11 38.87
N ASP A 2 26.22 22.34 39.93
CA ASP A 2 27.12 21.29 40.41
C ASP A 2 27.03 20.09 39.46
N ILE A 3 28.02 19.94 38.58
CA ILE A 3 28.06 18.89 37.56
C ILE A 3 28.10 17.50 38.19
N THR A 4 28.83 17.34 39.30
CA THR A 4 28.96 16.09 40.03
C THR A 4 27.61 15.63 40.56
N LYS A 5 26.86 16.54 41.19
CA LYS A 5 25.50 16.25 41.67
C LYS A 5 24.56 15.83 40.54
N GLN A 6 24.64 16.48 39.38
CA GLN A 6 23.79 16.15 38.23
C GLN A 6 24.15 14.79 37.62
N ILE A 7 25.45 14.49 37.49
CA ILE A 7 25.89 13.18 36.97
C ILE A 7 25.46 12.08 37.93
N HIS A 8 25.58 12.27 39.25
CA HIS A 8 25.08 11.32 40.24
C HIS A 8 23.58 11.04 40.13
N ALA A 9 22.79 11.98 39.59
CA ALA A 9 21.35 11.81 39.43
C ALA A 9 20.97 10.92 38.23
N PHE A 10 21.91 10.62 37.32
CA PHE A 10 21.61 9.73 36.20
C PHE A 10 21.35 8.29 36.68
N PRO A 11 20.26 7.64 36.21
CA PRO A 11 19.92 6.27 36.63
C PRO A 11 21.03 5.25 36.38
N PHE A 12 21.84 5.41 35.33
CA PHE A 12 22.93 4.49 35.00
C PHE A 12 24.14 4.59 35.94
N MET A 13 24.20 5.60 36.81
CA MET A 13 25.33 5.85 37.72
C MET A 13 25.23 5.09 39.05
N GLY A 14 24.10 4.41 39.32
CA GLY A 14 23.95 3.59 40.51
C GLY A 14 24.97 2.46 40.55
N ASN A 15 25.74 2.33 41.64
CA ASN A 15 26.80 1.32 41.85
C ASN A 15 27.97 1.41 40.86
N VAL A 16 28.38 2.62 40.48
CA VAL A 16 29.64 2.87 39.75
C VAL A 16 30.80 3.01 40.76
N SER A 17 31.98 2.48 40.45
CA SER A 17 33.16 2.63 41.32
C SER A 17 33.56 4.10 41.45
N THR A 18 34.17 4.49 42.57
CA THR A 18 34.61 5.88 42.79
C THR A 18 35.55 6.37 41.70
N GLU A 19 36.44 5.51 41.20
CA GLU A 19 37.39 5.83 40.12
C GLU A 19 36.68 6.10 38.78
N LEU A 20 35.72 5.23 38.41
CA LEU A 20 34.94 5.40 37.18
C LEU A 20 34.00 6.60 37.27
N MET A 21 33.46 6.86 38.47
CA MET A 21 32.66 8.04 38.78
C MET A 21 33.47 9.32 38.57
N THR A 22 34.67 9.40 39.16
CA THR A 22 35.58 10.54 38.94
C THR A 22 35.91 10.69 37.45
N SER A 23 36.24 9.58 36.76
CA SER A 23 36.53 9.62 35.32
C SER A 23 35.38 10.16 34.48
N LEU A 24 34.13 9.78 34.78
CA LEU A 24 32.95 10.27 34.06
C LEU A 24 32.63 11.73 34.38
N VAL A 25 32.87 12.19 35.61
CA VAL A 25 32.70 13.60 36.00
C VAL A 25 33.76 14.48 35.34
N ASP A 26 35.02 14.06 35.38
CA ASP A 26 36.14 14.79 34.79
C ASP A 26 36.00 14.89 33.27
N LEU A 27 35.39 13.88 32.64
CA LEU A 27 35.14 13.86 31.20
C LEU A 27 33.91 14.69 30.79
N ALA A 28 32.97 14.93 31.70
CA ALA A 28 31.74 15.64 31.40
C ALA A 28 31.94 17.15 31.33
N SER A 29 31.06 17.83 30.59
CA SER A 29 30.96 19.29 30.60
C SER A 29 29.51 19.73 30.60
N THR A 30 29.27 20.99 30.94
CA THR A 30 27.94 21.62 30.84
C THR A 30 27.91 22.63 29.70
N LYS A 31 26.77 22.75 29.03
CA LYS A 31 26.52 23.77 28.02
C LYS A 31 25.18 24.44 28.29
N THR A 32 25.17 25.76 28.35
CA THR A 32 23.94 26.55 28.42
C THR A 32 23.71 27.21 27.07
N LEU A 33 22.51 27.10 26.55
CA LEU A 33 22.07 27.69 25.30
C LEU A 33 21.04 28.77 25.57
N THR A 34 21.16 29.88 24.85
CA THR A 34 20.13 30.92 24.80
C THR A 34 19.08 30.62 23.72
N VAL A 35 17.94 31.29 23.77
CA VAL A 35 16.87 31.10 22.77
C VAL A 35 17.39 31.41 21.38
N GLY A 36 17.19 30.49 20.43
CA GLY A 36 17.64 30.59 19.04
C GLY A 36 19.05 30.04 18.79
N GLU A 37 19.79 29.68 19.85
CA GLU A 37 21.15 29.15 19.71
C GLU A 37 21.15 27.70 19.19
N VAL A 38 22.00 27.43 18.20
CA VAL A 38 22.12 26.11 17.58
C VAL A 38 23.09 25.25 18.39
N LEU A 39 22.62 24.12 18.90
CA LEU A 39 23.44 23.15 19.62
C LEU A 39 24.38 22.40 18.68
N ALA A 40 23.82 21.90 17.58
CA ALA A 40 24.49 21.11 16.55
C ALA A 40 23.67 21.12 15.26
N LYS A 41 24.33 21.09 14.09
CA LYS A 41 23.66 21.02 12.79
C LYS A 41 23.67 19.61 12.22
N GLN A 42 22.68 19.33 11.38
CA GLN A 42 22.66 18.14 10.55
C GLN A 42 23.97 18.00 9.77
N PHE A 43 24.51 16.78 9.70
CA PHE A 43 25.77 16.41 9.03
C PHE A 43 27.05 16.98 9.64
N GLU A 44 26.99 17.73 10.74
CA GLU A 44 28.20 18.04 11.51
C GLU A 44 28.79 16.77 12.14
N VAL A 45 30.12 16.76 12.33
CA VAL A 45 30.81 15.68 13.05
C VAL A 45 30.25 15.64 14.47
N GLY A 46 29.72 14.49 14.84
CA GLY A 46 29.23 14.23 16.18
C GLY A 46 30.38 14.01 17.15
N GLN A 47 30.74 15.08 17.85
CA GLN A 47 31.81 15.06 18.85
C GLN A 47 31.30 14.67 20.24
N TYR A 48 30.04 14.95 20.54
CA TYR A 48 29.47 14.79 21.87
C TYR A 48 28.09 14.13 21.82
N ILE A 49 27.77 13.39 22.89
CA ILE A 49 26.39 13.09 23.25
C ILE A 49 25.95 14.10 24.31
N TYR A 50 24.73 14.62 24.19
CA TYR A 50 24.17 15.56 25.15
C TYR A 50 22.96 14.97 25.85
N PHE A 51 22.68 15.45 27.05
CA PHE A 51 21.48 15.14 27.83
C PHE A 51 20.87 16.45 28.33
N LEU A 52 19.59 16.65 28.05
CA LEU A 52 18.87 17.85 28.47
C LEU A 52 18.66 17.83 29.98
N ILE A 53 19.10 18.85 30.72
CA ILE A 53 18.80 18.95 32.17
C ILE A 53 17.54 19.77 32.39
N GLU A 54 17.46 20.92 31.71
CA GLU A 54 16.32 21.83 31.73
C GLU A 54 16.27 22.60 30.40
N GLY A 55 15.08 23.07 30.03
CA GLY A 55 14.86 23.83 28.81
C GLY A 55 14.15 23.05 27.72
N GLU A 56 14.37 23.43 26.47
CA GLU A 56 13.67 22.88 25.31
C GLU A 56 14.50 23.07 24.04
N ILE A 57 14.68 21.97 23.31
CA ILE A 57 15.46 21.91 22.07
C ILE A 57 14.54 21.47 20.93
N ALA A 58 14.39 22.30 19.90
CA ALA A 58 13.74 21.92 18.65
C ALA A 58 14.66 21.10 17.77
N ILE A 59 14.05 20.14 17.07
CA ILE A 59 14.70 19.26 16.11
C ILE A 59 14.21 19.69 14.73
N SER A 60 15.13 20.03 13.84
CA SER A 60 14.79 20.52 12.52
C SER A 60 15.59 19.87 11.41
N VAL A 61 14.98 19.82 10.23
CA VAL A 61 15.59 19.32 9.00
C VAL A 61 15.73 20.49 8.04
N PRO A 62 16.95 21.01 7.83
CA PRO A 62 17.20 22.07 6.87
C PRO A 62 17.13 21.54 5.44
N LEU A 63 16.54 22.32 4.54
CA LEU A 63 16.53 22.04 3.12
C LEU A 63 17.62 22.83 2.43
N GLN A 64 18.58 22.14 1.82
CA GLN A 64 19.74 22.78 1.18
C GLN A 64 19.33 23.72 0.04
N ASP A 65 18.32 23.33 -0.75
CA ASP A 65 17.93 24.07 -1.97
C ASP A 65 17.05 25.31 -1.71
N THR A 66 16.31 25.34 -0.60
CA THR A 66 15.33 26.42 -0.34
C THR A 66 15.68 27.29 0.86
N GLY A 67 16.68 26.88 1.67
CA GLY A 67 17.03 27.54 2.93
C GLY A 67 15.95 27.46 4.01
N LYS A 68 14.82 26.78 3.75
CA LYS A 68 13.77 26.52 4.75
C LYS A 68 14.21 25.41 5.70
N SER A 69 13.82 25.53 6.96
CA SER A 69 14.02 24.49 7.97
C SER A 69 12.67 24.10 8.55
N TYR A 70 12.37 22.81 8.54
CA TYR A 70 11.11 22.27 9.07
C TYR A 70 11.34 21.71 10.45
N ASN A 71 10.52 22.13 11.41
CA ASN A 71 10.51 21.53 12.75
C ASN A 71 9.84 20.14 12.68
N VAL A 72 10.58 19.12 13.10
CA VAL A 72 10.18 17.70 13.08
C VAL A 72 10.22 17.08 14.47
N GLY A 73 10.20 17.90 15.53
CA GLY A 73 10.08 17.44 16.91
C GLY A 73 10.67 18.40 17.94
N LEU A 74 10.36 18.13 19.20
CA LEU A 74 10.87 18.86 20.36
C LEU A 74 11.44 17.89 21.38
N ILE A 75 12.46 18.33 22.11
CA ILE A 75 13.03 17.63 23.26
C ILE A 75 12.90 18.57 24.45
N ASN A 76 12.02 18.22 25.38
CA ASN A 76 11.72 19.01 26.59
C ASN A 76 11.66 18.17 27.87
N LYS A 77 11.86 16.86 27.78
CA LYS A 77 11.91 15.95 28.93
C LYS A 77 13.34 15.94 29.50
N PRO A 78 13.53 16.15 30.81
CA PRO A 78 14.84 16.00 31.44
C PRO A 78 15.46 14.63 31.14
N LEU A 79 16.77 14.63 31.02
CA LEU A 79 17.64 13.50 30.70
C LEU A 79 17.45 12.89 29.30
N SER A 80 16.65 13.50 28.43
CA SER A 80 16.54 13.05 27.04
C SER A 80 17.91 13.12 26.34
N PRO A 81 18.36 12.05 25.68
CA PRO A 81 19.60 12.06 24.92
C PRO A 81 19.45 12.95 23.69
N ILE A 82 20.55 13.53 23.21
CA ILE A 82 20.62 14.29 21.97
C ILE A 82 21.94 13.91 21.27
N GLY A 83 21.87 13.67 19.97
CA GLY A 83 23.07 13.38 19.17
C GLY A 83 23.55 11.94 19.21
N TRP A 84 22.79 10.98 19.77
CA TRP A 84 23.19 9.58 19.86
C TRP A 84 23.40 8.87 18.50
N SER A 85 22.93 9.45 17.39
CA SER A 85 23.28 9.01 16.03
C SER A 85 24.79 9.01 15.79
N ALA A 86 25.54 9.84 16.51
CA ALA A 86 26.99 9.94 16.42
C ALA A 86 27.75 8.73 16.98
N PHE A 87 27.10 7.82 17.71
CA PHE A 87 27.69 6.52 18.06
C PHE A 87 27.92 5.61 16.84
N ARG A 88 27.28 5.92 15.71
CA ARG A 88 27.42 5.15 14.46
C ARG A 88 28.34 5.90 13.50
N HIS A 89 29.32 5.20 12.93
CA HIS A 89 30.12 5.71 11.82
C HIS A 89 29.23 6.19 10.66
N PRO A 90 29.45 7.39 10.08
CA PRO A 90 30.64 8.25 10.20
C PRO A 90 30.58 9.29 11.34
N SER A 91 29.81 9.00 12.38
CA SER A 91 29.64 9.81 13.60
C SER A 91 29.16 11.21 13.26
N ARG A 92 27.93 11.29 12.74
CA ARG A 92 27.30 12.54 12.28
C ARG A 92 25.95 12.73 12.93
N TYR A 93 25.58 13.98 13.20
CA TYR A 93 24.24 14.29 13.67
C TYR A 93 23.21 14.18 12.53
N ALA A 94 22.13 13.44 12.78
CA ALA A 94 21.08 13.20 11.79
C ALA A 94 20.18 14.43 11.52
N THR A 95 20.12 15.38 12.46
CA THR A 95 19.23 16.54 12.43
C THR A 95 19.89 17.76 13.05
N THR A 96 19.33 18.95 12.81
CA THR A 96 19.74 20.19 13.47
C THR A 96 18.98 20.37 14.79
N PHE A 97 19.67 20.82 15.82
CA PHE A 97 19.14 21.03 17.16
C PHE A 97 19.28 22.51 17.56
N THR A 98 18.16 23.18 17.86
CA THR A 98 18.14 24.60 18.20
C THR A 98 17.36 24.83 19.48
N ALA A 99 17.89 25.60 20.42
CA ALA A 99 17.20 25.92 21.66
C ALA A 99 16.01 26.85 21.43
N THR A 100 14.82 26.46 21.86
CA THR A 100 13.61 27.32 21.85
C THR A 100 13.39 28.02 23.18
N LYS A 101 14.02 27.51 24.25
CA LYS A 101 14.09 28.10 25.59
C LYS A 101 15.53 28.15 26.06
N SER A 102 15.82 28.95 27.08
CA SER A 102 17.09 28.83 27.81
C SER A 102 17.25 27.39 28.28
N SER A 103 18.31 26.72 27.84
CA SER A 103 18.47 25.28 28.02
C SER A 103 19.84 24.94 28.56
N THR A 104 19.89 24.06 29.56
CA THR A 104 21.13 23.56 30.16
C THR A 104 21.29 22.09 29.83
N LEU A 105 22.45 21.70 29.32
CA LEU A 105 22.77 20.33 28.92
C LEU A 105 24.05 19.85 29.61
N ILE A 106 24.11 18.54 29.85
CA ILE A 106 25.36 17.83 30.15
C ILE A 106 25.83 17.12 28.88
N LEU A 107 27.13 17.10 28.64
CA LEU A 107 27.73 16.49 27.47
C LEU A 107 28.96 15.65 27.80
N TRP A 108 29.12 14.56 27.06
CA TRP A 108 30.32 13.73 27.07
C TRP A 108 30.91 13.63 25.66
N PRO A 109 32.24 13.79 25.50
CA PRO A 109 32.95 13.44 24.28
C PRO A 109 32.71 11.97 23.92
N ILE A 110 32.26 11.72 22.68
CA ILE A 110 31.83 10.37 22.26
C ILE A 110 33.00 9.39 22.21
N VAL A 111 34.16 9.81 21.70
CA VAL A 111 35.31 8.93 21.49
C VAL A 111 35.86 8.43 22.83
N GLU A 112 36.03 9.34 23.78
CA GLU A 112 36.50 9.04 25.13
C GLU A 112 35.48 8.22 25.90
N LEU A 113 34.20 8.58 25.81
CA LEU A 113 33.13 7.80 26.42
C LEU A 113 33.10 6.38 25.87
N GLN A 114 33.21 6.19 24.55
CA GLN A 114 33.26 4.86 23.93
C GLN A 114 34.41 4.00 24.47
N ARG A 115 35.62 4.56 24.65
CA ARG A 115 36.74 3.83 25.26
C ARG A 115 36.43 3.35 26.68
N ILE A 116 35.74 4.16 27.47
CA ILE A 116 35.28 3.78 28.81
C ILE A 116 34.27 2.63 28.71
N LEU A 117 33.27 2.74 27.81
CA LEU A 117 32.25 1.70 27.63
C LEU A 117 32.83 0.38 27.10
N GLU A 118 33.88 0.43 26.28
CA GLU A 118 34.59 -0.77 25.79
C GLU A 118 35.37 -1.48 26.91
N THR A 119 35.81 -0.73 27.93
CA THR A 119 36.59 -1.25 29.05
C THR A 119 35.70 -1.76 30.19
N ASP A 120 34.61 -1.04 30.51
CA ASP A 120 33.64 -1.42 31.54
C ASP A 120 32.28 -1.80 30.93
N LEU A 121 32.09 -3.11 30.73
CA LEU A 121 30.88 -3.66 30.13
C LEU A 121 29.64 -3.51 31.02
N VAL A 122 29.80 -3.40 32.35
CA VAL A 122 28.67 -3.25 33.28
C VAL A 122 28.12 -1.83 33.20
N LEU A 123 29.00 -0.83 33.17
CA LEU A 123 28.64 0.54 32.85
C LEU A 123 28.03 0.65 31.44
N ALA A 124 28.65 0.04 30.43
CA ALA A 124 28.16 0.09 29.05
C ALA A 124 26.73 -0.44 28.91
N ASN A 125 26.42 -1.57 29.54
CA ASN A 125 25.06 -2.10 29.54
C ASN A 125 24.06 -1.12 30.17
N ARG A 126 24.38 -0.55 31.34
CA ARG A 126 23.50 0.41 32.02
C ARG A 126 23.32 1.70 31.21
N PHE A 127 24.41 2.26 30.70
CA PHE A 127 24.41 3.49 29.91
C PHE A 127 23.64 3.35 28.60
N LEU A 128 23.90 2.29 27.83
CA LEU A 128 23.24 2.08 26.53
C LEU A 128 21.77 1.69 26.70
N GLN A 129 21.42 0.92 27.74
CA GLN A 129 20.02 0.67 28.11
C GLN A 129 19.31 2.00 28.39
N PHE A 130 19.92 2.86 29.20
CA PHE A 130 19.38 4.18 29.51
C PHE A 130 19.21 5.05 28.26
N VAL A 131 20.22 5.16 27.39
CA VAL A 131 20.10 5.91 26.12
C VAL A 131 18.98 5.37 25.24
N TYR A 132 18.84 4.04 25.16
CA TYR A 132 17.74 3.41 24.43
C TYR A 132 16.38 3.80 25.03
N GLU A 133 16.19 3.64 26.35
CA GLU A 133 14.94 3.93 27.05
C GLU A 133 14.55 5.40 26.93
N GLU A 134 15.47 6.32 27.16
CA GLU A 134 15.21 7.76 27.08
C GLU A 134 15.03 8.26 25.63
N SER A 135 15.41 7.46 24.63
CA SER A 135 15.11 7.76 23.22
C SER A 135 13.67 7.39 22.81
N LEU A 136 13.02 6.49 23.56
CA LEU A 136 11.68 6.00 23.25
C LEU A 136 10.60 7.11 23.32
N PRO A 137 10.57 7.99 24.33
CA PRO A 137 9.63 9.11 24.35
C PRO A 137 9.76 10.04 23.13
N ILE A 138 10.99 10.27 22.65
CA ILE A 138 11.22 11.14 21.48
C ILE A 138 10.57 10.54 20.22
N LEU A 139 10.62 9.21 20.07
CA LEU A 139 9.91 8.51 19.00
C LEU A 139 8.38 8.55 19.19
N THR A 140 7.89 8.38 20.42
CA THR A 140 6.46 8.47 20.75
C THR A 140 5.91 9.85 20.37
N ASP A 141 6.61 10.92 20.76
CA ASP A 141 6.17 12.29 20.58
C ASP A 141 5.99 12.65 19.09
N ILE A 142 6.84 12.11 18.19
CA ILE A 142 6.69 12.32 16.74
C ILE A 142 5.62 11.40 16.12
N GLN A 143 5.49 10.15 16.57
CA GLN A 143 4.46 9.24 16.07
C GLN A 143 3.05 9.77 16.38
N ASN A 144 2.86 10.36 17.56
CA ASN A 144 1.62 11.03 17.94
C ASN A 144 1.29 12.28 17.09
N GLN A 145 2.26 12.83 16.36
CA GLN A 145 2.05 13.96 15.43
C GLN A 145 1.79 13.51 13.98
N THR A 146 2.12 12.26 13.64
CA THR A 146 1.88 11.72 12.30
C THR A 146 0.42 11.35 12.10
N ARG A 147 -0.13 11.61 10.90
CA ARG A 147 -1.49 11.22 10.52
C ARG A 147 -1.50 9.85 9.82
N PRO A 148 -2.58 9.04 9.91
CA PRO A 148 -2.76 7.84 9.10
C PRO A 148 -2.70 8.13 7.59
N PHE A 149 -2.24 7.17 6.78
CA PHE A 149 -2.41 7.20 5.32
C PHE A 149 -3.85 6.78 4.98
N PHE A 150 -4.34 7.10 3.77
CA PHE A 150 -5.62 6.56 3.31
C PHE A 150 -5.57 5.04 3.15
N SER A 151 -4.45 4.52 2.64
CA SER A 151 -4.18 3.07 2.58
C SER A 151 -3.69 2.55 3.94
N ASN A 152 -4.59 2.47 4.92
CA ASN A 152 -4.25 1.95 6.24
C ASN A 152 -4.49 0.44 6.32
N GLU A 153 -3.46 -0.36 6.02
CA GLU A 153 -3.52 -1.83 6.04
C GLU A 153 -4.01 -2.41 7.36
N SER A 154 -3.77 -1.69 8.46
CA SER A 154 -4.26 -2.10 9.79
C SER A 154 -5.79 -2.12 9.89
N LEU A 155 -6.50 -1.44 8.99
CA LEU A 155 -7.97 -1.42 8.92
C LEU A 155 -8.54 -2.48 7.95
N ALA A 156 -7.67 -3.20 7.22
CA ALA A 156 -8.09 -4.16 6.21
C ALA A 156 -8.55 -5.51 6.79
N PHE A 157 -8.31 -5.75 8.07
CA PHE A 157 -8.61 -7.02 8.72
C PHE A 157 -10.06 -7.04 9.23
N GLU A 158 -10.87 -7.99 8.76
CA GLU A 158 -12.22 -8.21 9.29
C GLU A 158 -12.20 -8.60 10.78
N GLU A 159 -11.24 -9.46 11.16
CA GLU A 159 -11.01 -9.86 12.54
C GLU A 159 -9.51 -9.99 12.85
N THR A 160 -9.12 -9.59 14.06
CA THR A 160 -7.77 -9.83 14.60
C THR A 160 -7.86 -10.60 15.91
N ARG A 161 -6.87 -11.45 16.19
CA ARG A 161 -6.85 -12.31 17.38
C ARG A 161 -5.44 -12.50 17.91
N PRO A 162 -5.24 -12.69 19.23
CA PRO A 162 -3.92 -13.02 19.76
C PRO A 162 -3.37 -14.31 19.14
N LEU A 163 -2.08 -14.32 18.80
CA LEU A 163 -1.41 -15.53 18.33
C LEU A 163 -1.44 -16.62 19.42
N VAL A 164 -2.06 -17.76 19.12
CA VAL A 164 -2.07 -18.92 20.03
C VAL A 164 -0.96 -19.89 19.60
N THR A 165 0.07 -20.02 20.43
CA THR A 165 1.19 -20.93 20.18
C THR A 165 0.86 -22.35 20.67
N THR A 166 0.22 -23.16 19.81
CA THR A 166 -0.18 -24.53 20.14
C THR A 166 0.96 -25.55 19.97
N GLU A 167 1.92 -25.30 19.08
CA GLU A 167 3.05 -26.19 18.81
C GLU A 167 4.34 -25.39 18.60
N LYS A 168 5.46 -25.90 19.13
CA LYS A 168 6.81 -25.35 18.89
C LYS A 168 7.57 -26.29 17.94
N PRO A 169 7.42 -26.15 16.61
CA PRO A 169 8.20 -26.94 15.68
C PRO A 169 9.70 -26.70 15.92
N THR A 170 10.49 -27.78 15.89
CA THR A 170 11.94 -27.69 16.06
C THR A 170 12.54 -26.97 14.86
N GLN A 171 13.22 -25.84 15.10
CA GLN A 171 13.85 -25.07 14.04
C GLN A 171 15.14 -25.77 13.57
N ILE A 172 15.32 -25.88 12.24
CA ILE A 172 16.60 -26.30 11.69
C ILE A 172 17.61 -25.18 11.93
N ILE A 173 18.64 -25.45 12.74
CA ILE A 173 19.66 -24.47 13.15
C ILE A 173 20.29 -23.79 11.93
N LYS A 174 20.55 -24.54 10.85
CA LYS A 174 21.13 -24.01 9.60
C LYS A 174 20.27 -22.88 9.00
N ASP A 175 18.96 -23.03 8.98
CA ASP A 175 18.04 -22.04 8.40
C ASP A 175 17.95 -20.80 9.29
N ALA A 176 17.95 -20.98 10.61
CA ALA A 176 18.03 -19.87 11.56
C ALA A 176 19.34 -19.09 11.41
N VAL A 177 20.49 -19.77 11.27
CA VAL A 177 21.79 -19.14 11.03
C VAL A 177 21.79 -18.34 9.72
N ASN A 178 21.25 -18.92 8.64
CA ASN A 178 21.15 -18.22 7.35
C ASN A 178 20.29 -16.94 7.46
N LEU A 179 19.14 -17.02 8.13
CA LEU A 179 18.26 -15.87 8.36
C LEU A 179 18.96 -14.78 9.17
N LEU A 180 19.60 -15.15 10.28
CA LEU A 180 20.29 -14.21 11.16
C LEU A 180 21.51 -13.57 10.48
N ASN A 181 22.25 -14.31 9.65
CA ASN A 181 23.32 -13.75 8.82
C ASN A 181 22.81 -12.74 7.78
N TYR A 182 21.58 -12.94 7.28
CA TYR A 182 20.93 -12.03 6.34
C TYR A 182 20.32 -10.79 7.03
N ALA A 183 19.99 -10.88 8.31
CA ALA A 183 19.28 -9.84 9.06
C ALA A 183 20.15 -8.59 9.27
N PRO A 184 19.71 -7.38 8.83
CA PRO A 184 20.46 -6.15 9.05
C PRO A 184 20.74 -5.87 10.53
N PHE A 185 19.85 -6.27 11.43
CA PHE A 185 20.02 -6.12 12.87
C PHE A 185 21.25 -6.87 13.41
N CYS A 186 21.62 -7.98 12.78
CA CYS A 186 22.69 -8.88 13.22
C CYS A 186 24.02 -8.65 12.48
N GLU A 187 24.11 -7.63 11.62
CA GLU A 187 25.27 -7.36 10.75
C GLU A 187 26.63 -7.30 11.48
N THR A 188 26.64 -6.81 12.73
CA THR A 188 27.88 -6.69 13.53
C THR A 188 28.13 -7.89 14.46
N PHE A 189 27.30 -8.92 14.40
CA PHE A 189 27.42 -10.10 15.25
C PHE A 189 28.39 -11.10 14.61
N THR A 190 29.18 -11.75 15.46
CA THR A 190 30.11 -12.81 15.06
C THR A 190 29.35 -14.10 14.77
N GLN A 191 29.95 -15.01 13.99
CA GLN A 191 29.31 -16.31 13.70
C GLN A 191 29.01 -17.13 14.97
N ALA A 192 29.84 -17.01 16.01
CA ALA A 192 29.58 -17.66 17.30
C ALA A 192 28.31 -17.08 17.96
N GLU A 193 28.15 -15.76 17.99
CA GLU A 193 26.96 -15.08 18.53
C GLU A 193 25.70 -15.45 17.74
N ILE A 194 25.78 -15.46 16.39
CA ILE A 194 24.69 -15.90 15.50
C ILE A 194 24.26 -17.33 15.81
N HIS A 195 25.22 -18.24 15.94
CA HIS A 195 24.95 -19.65 16.21
C HIS A 195 24.34 -19.86 17.61
N THR A 196 24.74 -19.07 18.60
CA THR A 196 24.12 -19.08 19.94
C THR A 196 22.67 -18.64 19.89
N LEU A 197 22.34 -17.56 19.17
CA LEU A 197 20.94 -17.14 18.97
C LEU A 197 20.12 -18.22 18.24
N ALA A 198 20.68 -18.79 17.17
CA ALA A 198 20.00 -19.82 16.37
C ALA A 198 19.63 -21.06 17.20
N LYS A 199 20.50 -21.49 18.13
CA LYS A 199 20.23 -22.63 19.01
C LYS A 199 19.05 -22.42 19.96
N GLN A 200 18.81 -21.19 20.41
CA GLN A 200 17.72 -20.85 21.32
C GLN A 200 16.44 -20.42 20.58
N SER A 201 16.48 -20.40 19.24
CA SER A 201 15.35 -19.95 18.44
C SER A 201 14.32 -21.05 18.20
N THR A 202 13.07 -20.64 18.08
CA THR A 202 11.93 -21.47 17.67
C THR A 202 11.18 -20.80 16.53
N THR A 203 10.39 -21.56 15.79
CA THR A 203 9.55 -21.00 14.71
C THR A 203 8.10 -20.94 15.16
N LEU A 204 7.52 -19.75 15.04
CA LEU A 204 6.09 -19.49 15.23
C LEU A 204 5.41 -19.39 13.86
N LEU A 205 4.17 -19.85 13.81
CA LEU A 205 3.31 -19.74 12.63
C LEU A 205 2.16 -18.82 12.96
N ALA A 206 2.05 -17.73 12.20
CA ALA A 206 0.99 -16.76 12.34
C ALA A 206 0.13 -16.77 11.08
N HIS A 207 -1.17 -16.92 11.25
CA HIS A 207 -2.17 -16.84 10.19
C HIS A 207 -2.61 -15.39 9.99
N GLN A 208 -3.28 -15.12 8.86
CA GLN A 208 -3.87 -13.80 8.63
C GLN A 208 -4.74 -13.35 9.83
N GLY A 209 -4.52 -12.12 10.28
CA GLY A 209 -5.19 -11.51 11.43
C GLY A 209 -4.60 -11.86 12.80
N ASP A 210 -3.61 -12.77 12.89
CA ASP A 210 -2.93 -13.06 14.16
C ASP A 210 -2.08 -11.86 14.61
N ILE A 211 -2.30 -11.44 15.85
CA ILE A 211 -1.52 -10.43 16.56
C ILE A 211 -0.32 -11.13 17.18
N ILE A 212 0.84 -10.94 16.57
CA ILE A 212 2.13 -11.52 16.97
C ILE A 212 2.67 -10.84 18.23
N SER A 213 2.48 -9.53 18.33
CA SER A 213 2.84 -8.70 19.47
C SER A 213 1.85 -7.56 19.55
N GLN A 214 1.42 -7.15 20.74
CA GLN A 214 0.43 -6.09 20.92
C GLN A 214 1.04 -4.89 21.66
N GLN A 215 0.75 -3.68 21.18
CA GLN A 215 1.14 -2.44 21.84
C GLN A 215 0.69 -2.42 23.31
N ASP A 216 1.51 -1.84 24.18
CA ASP A 216 1.31 -1.69 25.63
C ASP A 216 1.25 -2.99 26.45
N GLN A 217 1.36 -4.16 25.80
CA GLN A 217 1.61 -5.43 26.47
C GLN A 217 3.09 -5.62 26.78
N PRO A 218 3.46 -6.41 27.80
CA PRO A 218 4.86 -6.72 28.10
C PRO A 218 5.61 -7.30 26.90
N SER A 219 6.84 -6.86 26.69
CA SER A 219 7.74 -7.47 25.70
C SER A 219 8.22 -8.83 26.20
N ASP A 220 8.12 -9.87 25.38
CA ASP A 220 8.36 -11.26 25.80
C ASP A 220 9.45 -11.98 24.98
N GLY A 221 10.06 -11.31 24.00
CA GLY A 221 11.15 -11.89 23.23
C GLY A 221 11.58 -11.07 22.02
N LEU A 222 12.38 -11.72 21.18
CA LEU A 222 12.90 -11.20 19.93
C LEU A 222 12.24 -11.94 18.76
N TYR A 223 11.66 -11.19 17.84
CA TYR A 223 10.89 -11.71 16.70
C TYR A 223 11.50 -11.24 15.38
N LEU A 224 11.80 -12.17 14.47
CA LEU A 224 12.26 -11.88 13.11
C LEU A 224 11.37 -12.58 12.09
N LEU A 225 11.00 -11.86 11.02
CA LEU A 225 10.25 -12.47 9.93
C LEU A 225 11.13 -13.49 9.19
N ILE A 226 10.69 -14.75 9.08
CA ILE A 226 11.31 -15.75 8.20
C ILE A 226 10.72 -15.59 6.79
N LYS A 227 9.39 -15.62 6.69
CA LYS A 227 8.63 -15.49 5.45
C LYS A 227 7.19 -15.08 5.74
N GLY A 228 6.52 -14.57 4.72
CA GLY A 228 5.16 -14.04 4.83
C GLY A 228 5.21 -12.51 4.83
N LYS A 229 4.18 -11.89 5.41
CA LYS A 229 4.09 -10.43 5.51
C LYS A 229 3.34 -10.05 6.78
N VAL A 230 3.82 -9.00 7.44
CA VAL A 230 3.22 -8.44 8.64
C VAL A 230 3.05 -6.93 8.53
N VAL A 231 2.04 -6.40 9.20
CA VAL A 231 1.72 -4.98 9.32
C VAL A 231 2.08 -4.51 10.72
N VAL A 232 2.78 -3.38 10.80
CA VAL A 232 3.17 -2.75 12.07
C VAL A 232 2.27 -1.54 12.31
N SER A 233 1.42 -1.61 13.32
CA SER A 233 0.49 -0.55 13.68
C SER A 233 0.88 0.13 15.00
N TYR A 234 0.65 1.43 15.07
CA TYR A 234 0.81 2.25 16.27
C TYR A 234 -0.51 2.95 16.56
N GLN A 235 -1.00 2.85 17.79
CA GLN A 235 -2.15 3.62 18.24
C GLN A 235 -1.66 4.89 18.95
N THR A 236 -2.09 6.05 18.45
CA THR A 236 -1.77 7.35 19.05
C THR A 236 -2.53 7.56 20.36
N GLU A 237 -2.10 8.56 21.13
CA GLU A 237 -2.82 9.02 22.33
C GLU A 237 -4.23 9.54 22.03
N THR A 238 -4.47 10.03 20.80
CA THR A 238 -5.81 10.45 20.32
C THR A 238 -6.70 9.27 19.93
N GLY A 239 -6.14 8.05 19.87
CA GLY A 239 -6.85 6.82 19.50
C GLY A 239 -6.73 6.44 18.02
N ASP A 240 -6.02 7.21 17.20
CA ASP A 240 -5.83 6.94 15.78
C ASP A 240 -4.89 5.75 15.57
N ILE A 241 -5.24 4.84 14.66
CA ILE A 241 -4.39 3.70 14.30
C ILE A 241 -3.58 4.06 13.06
N ILE A 242 -2.25 4.01 13.18
CA ILE A 242 -1.31 4.34 12.13
C ILE A 242 -0.57 3.08 11.70
N THR A 243 -0.73 2.65 10.45
CA THR A 243 0.23 1.69 9.86
C THR A 243 1.58 2.39 9.69
N THR A 244 2.56 2.02 10.50
CA THR A 244 3.91 2.60 10.48
C THR A 244 4.79 1.94 9.43
N ARG A 245 4.66 0.63 9.22
CA ARG A 245 5.41 -0.14 8.23
C ARG A 245 4.64 -1.37 7.76
N SER A 246 5.02 -1.85 6.58
CA SER A 246 4.59 -3.17 6.07
C SER A 246 5.81 -3.99 5.68
N ILE A 247 5.93 -5.18 6.27
CA ILE A 247 7.19 -5.94 6.27
C ILE A 247 6.95 -7.29 5.63
N SER A 248 7.50 -7.49 4.43
CA SER A 248 7.55 -8.79 3.73
C SER A 248 8.97 -9.37 3.65
N ARG A 249 9.99 -8.58 4.00
CA ARG A 249 11.41 -8.94 3.84
C ARG A 249 11.89 -9.86 4.98
N PRO A 250 12.43 -11.07 4.66
CA PRO A 250 13.07 -11.95 5.63
C PRO A 250 14.19 -11.28 6.43
N GLY A 251 14.36 -11.67 7.69
CA GLY A 251 15.40 -11.17 8.60
C GLY A 251 15.11 -9.78 9.19
N THR A 252 13.94 -9.20 8.90
CA THR A 252 13.53 -7.93 9.52
C THR A 252 13.01 -8.17 10.93
N ILE A 253 13.46 -7.35 11.89
CA ILE A 253 13.00 -7.38 13.28
C ILE A 253 11.56 -6.85 13.36
N LEU A 254 10.71 -7.62 14.02
CA LEU A 254 9.29 -7.31 14.22
C LEU A 254 9.03 -6.73 15.60
N ALA A 255 9.51 -7.42 16.64
CA ALA A 255 9.42 -7.02 18.05
C ALA A 255 10.68 -7.47 18.79
N TRP A 256 11.00 -6.82 19.91
CA TRP A 256 12.23 -7.04 20.67
C TRP A 256 12.01 -6.75 22.16
N THR A 257 12.97 -7.19 22.97
CA THR A 257 12.94 -7.02 24.43
C THR A 257 14.32 -6.58 24.95
N THR A 258 14.37 -6.18 26.22
CA THR A 258 15.59 -5.80 26.93
C THR A 258 15.63 -6.43 28.33
N LYS A 259 16.65 -6.10 29.14
CA LYS A 259 16.73 -6.50 30.56
C LYS A 259 15.66 -5.85 31.43
N ASN A 260 14.99 -4.81 30.94
CA ASN A 260 13.92 -4.14 31.66
C ASN A 260 12.62 -4.96 31.55
N ALA A 261 12.26 -5.65 32.64
CA ALA A 261 11.03 -6.45 32.74
C ALA A 261 9.73 -5.63 32.63
N SER A 262 9.79 -4.32 32.84
CA SER A 262 8.63 -3.42 32.67
C SER A 262 8.45 -2.91 31.25
N MET A 263 9.38 -3.24 30.33
CA MET A 263 9.31 -2.79 28.95
C MET A 263 8.07 -3.36 28.25
N LYS A 264 7.29 -2.45 27.68
CA LYS A 264 6.12 -2.75 26.87
C LYS A 264 6.45 -2.67 25.39
N ASN A 265 5.72 -3.44 24.59
CA ASN A 265 5.76 -3.33 23.14
C ASN A 265 5.23 -1.96 22.71
N ARG A 266 5.94 -1.32 21.78
CA ARG A 266 5.57 0.02 21.28
C ARG A 266 4.51 0.02 20.19
N THR A 267 4.32 -1.12 19.54
CA THR A 267 3.50 -1.26 18.34
C THR A 267 2.86 -2.62 18.34
N SER A 268 1.71 -2.73 17.69
CA SER A 268 1.08 -4.01 17.40
C SER A 268 1.62 -4.55 16.07
N ILE A 269 1.86 -5.85 16.00
CA ILE A 269 2.36 -6.56 14.83
C ILE A 269 1.29 -7.58 14.44
N ILE A 270 0.71 -7.43 13.26
CA ILE A 270 -0.38 -8.25 12.76
C ILE A 270 0.09 -8.98 11.51
N SER A 271 -0.13 -10.29 11.42
CA SER A 271 0.19 -11.04 10.20
C SER A 271 -0.85 -10.75 9.11
N SER A 272 -0.42 -10.26 7.94
CA SER A 272 -1.34 -9.94 6.84
C SER A 272 -1.69 -11.16 5.98
N ARG A 273 -0.86 -12.19 6.05
CA ARG A 273 -1.01 -13.51 5.42
C ARG A 273 -0.38 -14.57 6.33
N ASP A 274 -0.41 -15.83 5.92
CA ASP A 274 0.34 -16.88 6.61
C ASP A 274 1.84 -16.55 6.62
N SER A 275 2.41 -16.42 7.82
CA SER A 275 3.79 -16.01 8.07
C SER A 275 4.49 -16.97 9.03
N SER A 276 5.79 -17.17 8.80
CA SER A 276 6.67 -17.88 9.73
C SER A 276 7.63 -16.89 10.38
N ILE A 277 7.80 -16.99 11.69
CA ILE A 277 8.53 -16.03 12.51
C ILE A 277 9.55 -16.76 13.36
N LEU A 278 10.80 -16.31 13.34
CA LEU A 278 11.84 -16.77 14.23
C LEU A 278 11.69 -16.04 15.57
N TYR A 279 11.51 -16.79 16.64
CA TYR A 279 11.26 -16.29 17.99
C TYR A 279 12.33 -16.79 18.97
N ILE A 280 12.88 -15.87 19.77
CA ILE A 280 13.77 -16.16 20.90
C ILE A 280 13.13 -15.56 22.14
N ALA A 281 12.80 -16.40 23.14
CA ALA A 281 12.15 -15.93 24.35
C ALA A 281 13.07 -15.02 25.16
N GLN A 282 12.49 -14.05 25.87
CA GLN A 282 13.24 -13.09 26.69
C GLN A 282 14.21 -13.81 27.65
N LYS A 283 13.73 -14.83 28.38
CA LYS A 283 14.57 -15.57 29.34
C LYS A 283 15.83 -16.18 28.71
N ASP A 284 15.71 -16.70 27.49
CA ASP A 284 16.81 -17.39 26.80
C ASP A 284 17.80 -16.35 26.25
N LEU A 285 17.28 -15.20 25.78
CA LEU A 285 18.09 -14.06 25.39
C LEU A 285 18.86 -13.45 26.58
N LEU A 286 18.21 -13.33 27.74
CA LEU A 286 18.84 -12.83 28.96
C LEU A 286 19.95 -13.76 29.45
N ALA A 287 19.75 -15.08 29.40
CA ALA A 287 20.79 -16.06 29.72
C ALA A 287 22.03 -15.89 28.82
N ILE A 288 21.84 -15.68 27.51
CA ILE A 288 22.94 -15.39 26.58
C ILE A 288 23.69 -14.11 26.98
N PHE A 289 22.98 -13.08 27.43
CA PHE A 289 23.59 -11.80 27.84
C PHE A 289 24.33 -11.88 29.18
N GLU A 290 23.91 -12.76 30.07
CA GLU A 290 24.62 -13.06 31.33
C GLU A 290 25.93 -13.81 31.05
N GLU A 291 25.91 -14.80 30.15
CA GLU A 291 27.09 -15.55 29.74
C GLU A 291 28.08 -14.70 28.93
N ASN A 292 27.58 -13.74 28.14
CA ASN A 292 28.40 -12.87 27.31
C ASN A 292 27.96 -11.39 27.41
N PRO A 293 28.46 -10.64 28.43
CA PRO A 293 28.14 -9.23 28.62
C PRO A 293 28.54 -8.34 27.46
N LYS A 294 29.58 -8.71 26.71
CA LYS A 294 30.03 -7.97 25.51
C LYS A 294 29.00 -8.08 24.40
N PHE A 295 28.36 -9.23 24.25
CA PHE A 295 27.28 -9.40 23.28
C PHE A 295 26.03 -8.60 23.66
N SER A 296 25.70 -8.52 24.95
CA SER A 296 24.64 -7.64 25.47
C SER A 296 24.86 -6.17 25.07
N VAL A 297 26.09 -5.67 25.18
CA VAL A 297 26.47 -4.31 24.72
C VAL A 297 26.24 -4.14 23.21
N LYS A 298 26.67 -5.11 22.38
CA LYS A 298 26.43 -5.07 20.93
C LYS A 298 24.94 -5.04 20.60
N TYR A 299 24.13 -5.85 21.29
CA TYR A 299 22.68 -5.88 21.11
C TYR A 299 22.04 -4.51 21.41
N LEU A 300 22.45 -3.84 22.49
CA LEU A 300 21.96 -2.50 22.83
C LEU A 300 22.34 -1.45 21.78
N TYR A 301 23.56 -1.48 21.24
CA TYR A 301 23.92 -0.61 20.11
C TYR A 301 23.02 -0.84 18.89
N ARG A 302 22.66 -2.10 18.60
CA ARG A 302 21.74 -2.42 17.51
C ARG A 302 20.30 -1.96 17.79
N LEU A 303 19.85 -1.98 19.04
CA LEU A 303 18.56 -1.38 19.43
C LEU A 303 18.54 0.14 19.28
N ILE A 304 19.60 0.83 19.71
CA ILE A 304 19.72 2.29 19.53
C ILE A 304 19.71 2.65 18.04
N TRP A 305 20.40 1.86 17.20
CA TRP A 305 20.34 2.00 15.74
C TRP A 305 18.91 1.78 15.19
N LEU A 306 18.21 0.75 15.69
CA LEU A 306 16.86 0.42 15.25
C LEU A 306 15.88 1.56 15.57
N ILE A 307 15.92 2.10 16.78
CA ILE A 307 15.12 3.26 17.18
C ILE A 307 15.47 4.49 16.36
N GLY A 308 16.77 4.75 16.11
CA GLY A 308 17.20 5.84 15.23
C GLY A 308 16.62 5.73 13.82
N THR A 309 16.54 4.51 13.28
CA THR A 309 15.94 4.23 11.96
C THR A 309 14.42 4.47 11.97
N HIS A 310 13.72 3.99 13.01
CA HIS A 310 12.28 4.23 13.16
C HIS A 310 11.96 5.72 13.33
N LEU A 311 12.81 6.44 14.07
CA LEU A 311 12.69 7.88 14.29
C LEU A 311 12.92 8.68 13.01
N LEU A 312 13.89 8.29 12.19
CA LEU A 312 14.07 8.87 10.87
C LEU A 312 12.81 8.69 10.01
N SER A 313 12.30 7.46 9.90
CA SER A 313 11.09 7.16 9.13
C SER A 313 9.88 7.98 9.62
N ALA A 314 9.62 8.01 10.93
CA ALA A 314 8.51 8.77 11.51
C ALA A 314 8.63 10.28 11.24
N ARG A 315 9.84 10.85 11.37
CA ARG A 315 10.08 12.28 11.07
C ARG A 315 9.90 12.61 9.60
N MET A 316 10.36 11.74 8.69
CA MET A 316 10.25 11.97 7.25
C MET A 316 8.80 11.85 6.79
N ARG A 317 8.03 10.94 7.39
CA ARG A 317 6.58 10.89 7.22
C ARG A 317 5.90 12.14 7.74
N TYR A 318 6.26 12.62 8.92
CA TYR A 318 5.71 13.88 9.43
C TYR A 318 6.06 15.05 8.51
N LEU A 319 7.31 15.11 8.04
CA LEU A 319 7.80 16.11 7.09
C LEU A 319 6.98 16.12 5.79
N SER A 320 6.74 14.95 5.17
CA SER A 320 5.95 14.87 3.94
C SER A 320 4.53 15.39 4.15
N GLN A 321 3.94 15.14 5.32
CA GLN A 321 2.57 15.57 5.65
C GLN A 321 2.45 17.08 5.94
N ILE A 322 3.45 17.70 6.57
CA ILE A 322 3.42 19.15 6.84
C ILE A 322 3.88 19.98 5.64
N ALA A 323 4.76 19.43 4.80
CA ALA A 323 5.22 20.07 3.58
C ALA A 323 4.28 19.80 2.39
N ASN A 324 3.43 18.77 2.48
CA ASN A 324 2.65 18.23 1.37
C ASN A 324 3.55 17.90 0.16
N ASP A 325 4.68 17.26 0.44
CA ASP A 325 5.75 16.96 -0.52
C ASP A 325 6.48 15.67 -0.09
N GLU A 326 6.11 14.54 -0.71
CA GLU A 326 6.72 13.25 -0.42
C GLU A 326 8.11 13.10 -1.05
N VAL A 327 8.37 13.80 -2.17
CA VAL A 327 9.67 13.80 -2.85
C VAL A 327 10.73 14.38 -1.92
N LEU A 328 10.38 15.46 -1.22
CA LEU A 328 11.22 16.10 -0.22
C LEU A 328 11.65 15.15 0.89
N ALA A 329 10.70 14.40 1.45
CA ALA A 329 10.96 13.44 2.51
C ALA A 329 11.88 12.32 2.03
N VAL A 330 11.65 11.78 0.83
CA VAL A 330 12.50 10.74 0.24
C VAL A 330 13.91 11.23 -0.05
N SER A 331 14.06 12.46 -0.59
CA SER A 331 15.39 13.04 -0.84
C SER A 331 16.19 13.16 0.45
N ASN A 332 15.55 13.64 1.52
CA ASN A 332 16.19 13.74 2.83
C ASN A 332 16.64 12.39 3.39
N VAL A 333 15.87 11.31 3.21
CA VAL A 333 16.31 9.97 3.62
C VAL A 333 17.58 9.56 2.87
N ILE A 334 17.64 9.77 1.55
CA ILE A 334 18.78 9.40 0.72
C ILE A 334 20.00 10.24 1.08
N GLU A 335 19.85 11.56 1.16
CA GLU A 335 20.91 12.50 1.54
C GLU A 335 21.50 12.18 2.92
N GLN A 336 20.66 11.86 3.90
CA GLN A 336 21.14 11.50 5.23
C GLN A 336 22.00 10.24 5.28
N ASN A 337 21.85 9.37 4.28
CA ASN A 337 22.63 8.15 4.16
C ASN A 337 23.71 8.25 3.08
N ALA A 338 23.84 9.39 2.38
CA ALA A 338 24.72 9.53 1.22
C ALA A 338 26.21 9.30 1.55
N ALA A 339 26.65 9.60 2.77
CA ALA A 339 28.03 9.36 3.20
C ALA A 339 28.39 7.87 3.35
N LEU A 340 27.39 6.99 3.49
CA LEU A 340 27.56 5.53 3.60
C LEU A 340 27.10 4.79 2.34
N LEU A 341 26.29 5.44 1.52
CA LEU A 341 25.73 4.85 0.31
C LEU A 341 26.80 4.81 -0.80
N PRO A 342 26.92 3.71 -1.56
CA PRO A 342 27.82 3.68 -2.70
C PRO A 342 27.43 4.77 -3.72
N VAL A 343 28.41 5.51 -4.24
CA VAL A 343 28.17 6.59 -5.23
C VAL A 343 27.48 6.11 -6.52
N SER A 344 27.55 4.81 -6.82
CA SER A 344 26.88 4.17 -7.95
C SER A 344 25.45 3.70 -7.64
N SER A 345 24.97 3.89 -6.40
CA SER A 345 23.66 3.41 -6.00
C SER A 345 22.56 4.03 -6.87
N PRO A 346 21.61 3.23 -7.39
CA PRO A 346 20.52 3.75 -8.20
C PRO A 346 19.54 4.60 -7.38
N LEU A 347 19.59 4.54 -6.03
CA LEU A 347 18.73 5.33 -5.16
C LEU A 347 18.86 6.85 -5.38
N TYR A 348 20.02 7.35 -5.81
CA TYR A 348 20.20 8.77 -6.13
C TYR A 348 19.31 9.25 -7.29
N LYS A 349 18.76 8.34 -8.11
CA LYS A 349 17.84 8.68 -9.20
C LYS A 349 16.41 8.92 -8.70
N VAL A 350 16.05 8.37 -7.54
CA VAL A 350 14.67 8.29 -7.07
C VAL A 350 14.06 9.69 -6.89
N SER A 351 14.76 10.60 -6.23
CA SER A 351 14.27 11.97 -6.01
C SER A 351 13.96 12.71 -7.31
N GLU A 352 14.72 12.47 -8.38
CA GLU A 352 14.48 13.09 -9.67
C GLU A 352 13.29 12.44 -10.41
N LEU A 353 13.21 11.12 -10.38
CA LEU A 353 12.13 10.36 -11.01
C LEU A 353 10.75 10.65 -10.38
N LEU A 354 10.71 10.96 -9.08
CA LEU A 354 9.46 11.29 -8.37
C LEU A 354 8.92 12.69 -8.70
N LYS A 355 9.68 13.57 -9.37
CA LYS A 355 9.22 14.94 -9.70
C LYS A 355 8.14 14.98 -10.78
N SER A 356 7.93 13.88 -11.50
CA SER A 356 6.94 13.78 -12.58
C SER A 356 6.13 12.50 -12.48
N ALA A 357 4.81 12.62 -12.63
CA ALA A 357 3.90 11.47 -12.70
C ALA A 357 4.27 10.49 -13.83
N ILE A 358 4.92 10.98 -14.89
CA ILE A 358 5.35 10.16 -16.03
C ILE A 358 6.49 9.20 -15.65
N THR A 359 7.36 9.61 -14.73
CA THR A 359 8.57 8.85 -14.32
C THR A 359 8.44 8.20 -12.94
N THR A 360 7.28 8.34 -12.31
CA THR A 360 7.06 7.88 -10.94
C THR A 360 7.10 6.35 -10.84
N ASP A 361 6.62 5.63 -11.86
CA ASP A 361 6.69 4.16 -11.86
C ASP A 361 8.13 3.65 -11.88
N GLU A 362 9.02 4.31 -12.62
CA GLU A 362 10.45 4.00 -12.66
C GLU A 362 11.10 4.25 -11.30
N ALA A 363 10.67 5.28 -10.56
CA ALA A 363 11.13 5.51 -9.19
C ALA A 363 10.78 4.33 -8.27
N PHE A 364 9.52 3.87 -8.32
CA PHE A 364 9.09 2.67 -7.60
C PHE A 364 9.86 1.42 -8.06
N GLY A 365 10.10 1.28 -9.36
CA GLY A 365 10.93 0.20 -9.91
C GLY A 365 12.34 0.17 -9.32
N VAL A 366 12.99 1.33 -9.18
CA VAL A 366 14.30 1.45 -8.52
C VAL A 366 14.20 1.07 -7.04
N LEU A 367 13.18 1.55 -6.33
CA LEU A 367 13.01 1.27 -4.90
C LEU A 367 12.77 -0.22 -4.65
N TYR A 368 11.86 -0.87 -5.37
CA TYR A 368 11.62 -2.30 -5.23
C TYR A 368 12.87 -3.12 -5.62
N LYS A 369 13.57 -2.75 -6.69
CA LYS A 369 14.81 -3.44 -7.06
C LYS A 369 15.86 -3.34 -5.96
N CYS A 370 16.04 -2.17 -5.35
CA CYS A 370 16.92 -1.98 -4.20
C CYS A 370 16.44 -2.74 -2.96
N LEU A 371 15.14 -2.82 -2.71
CA LEU A 371 14.54 -3.54 -1.58
C LEU A 371 14.84 -5.04 -1.63
N HIS A 372 14.78 -5.64 -2.82
CA HIS A 372 14.99 -7.08 -3.02
C HIS A 372 16.46 -7.45 -3.28
N PHE A 373 17.17 -6.65 -4.09
CA PHE A 373 18.49 -7.01 -4.63
C PHE A 373 19.64 -6.06 -4.24
N GLY A 374 19.36 -4.99 -3.51
CA GLY A 374 20.37 -4.01 -3.10
C GLY A 374 21.32 -4.53 -2.00
N CYS A 375 22.32 -3.73 -1.65
CA CYS A 375 23.10 -3.95 -0.43
C CYS A 375 22.25 -3.72 0.83
N VAL A 376 22.76 -4.08 2.01
CA VAL A 376 22.02 -3.95 3.29
C VAL A 376 21.49 -2.52 3.51
N LEU A 377 22.32 -1.51 3.20
CA LEU A 377 21.95 -0.11 3.33
C LEU A 377 20.89 0.30 2.30
N GLU A 378 21.05 -0.08 1.03
CA GLU A 378 20.08 0.19 -0.03
C GLU A 378 18.71 -0.40 0.28
N ARG A 379 18.66 -1.65 0.75
CA ARG A 379 17.42 -2.30 1.16
C ARG A 379 16.72 -1.56 2.29
N THR A 380 17.49 -1.06 3.24
CA THR A 380 16.96 -0.31 4.40
C THR A 380 16.40 1.05 3.97
N ILE A 381 17.12 1.78 3.12
CA ILE A 381 16.67 3.07 2.58
C ILE A 381 15.43 2.88 1.71
N ALA A 382 15.44 1.92 0.78
CA ALA A 382 14.32 1.63 -0.10
C ALA A 382 13.05 1.30 0.69
N GLY A 383 13.16 0.47 1.74
CA GLY A 383 12.03 0.17 2.63
C GLY A 383 11.46 1.42 3.31
N MET A 384 12.32 2.27 3.88
CA MET A 384 11.87 3.53 4.50
C MET A 384 11.19 4.47 3.49
N CYS A 385 11.72 4.58 2.28
CA CYS A 385 11.11 5.38 1.22
C CYS A 385 9.74 4.83 0.82
N LEU A 386 9.60 3.51 0.64
CA LEU A 386 8.31 2.89 0.33
C LEU A 386 7.27 3.10 1.44
N ASP A 387 7.69 3.06 2.71
CA ASP A 387 6.82 3.37 3.85
C ASP A 387 6.31 4.83 3.84
N ILE A 388 7.09 5.78 3.30
CA ILE A 388 6.71 7.20 3.14
C ILE A 388 5.79 7.38 1.92
N LEU A 389 6.01 6.64 0.85
CA LEU A 389 5.41 6.85 -0.47
C LEU A 389 4.07 6.11 -0.69
N LYS A 390 3.42 5.57 0.36
CA LYS A 390 2.21 4.72 0.20
C LYS A 390 1.08 5.39 -0.58
N ASP A 391 0.73 6.63 -0.25
CA ASP A 391 -0.35 7.34 -0.96
C ASP A 391 0.06 7.73 -2.40
N LEU A 392 1.34 8.05 -2.63
CA LEU A 392 1.89 8.28 -3.98
C LEU A 392 1.92 7.01 -4.83
N GLN A 393 2.19 5.85 -4.22
CA GLN A 393 2.17 4.55 -4.90
C GLN A 393 0.77 4.27 -5.46
N ARG A 394 -0.26 4.56 -4.65
CA ARG A 394 -1.65 4.44 -5.05
C ARG A 394 -2.02 5.46 -6.14
N GLU A 395 -1.58 6.71 -6.02
CA GLU A 395 -1.78 7.71 -7.09
C GLU A 395 -1.11 7.26 -8.40
N ASN A 396 0.08 6.69 -8.34
CA ASN A 396 0.77 6.13 -9.51
C ASN A 396 0.00 4.94 -10.11
N ALA A 397 -0.55 4.05 -9.28
CA ALA A 397 -1.41 2.97 -9.76
C ALA A 397 -2.63 3.53 -10.51
N PHE A 398 -3.32 4.53 -9.94
CA PHE A 398 -4.43 5.21 -10.59
C PHE A 398 -4.01 5.83 -11.93
N TYR A 399 -2.89 6.56 -11.97
CA TYR A 399 -2.34 7.17 -13.18
C TYR A 399 -2.07 6.13 -14.28
N ARG A 400 -1.50 4.99 -13.93
CA ARG A 400 -1.24 3.88 -14.86
C ARG A 400 -2.52 3.26 -15.41
N HIS A 401 -3.57 3.12 -14.59
CA HIS A 401 -4.87 2.69 -15.09
C HIS A 401 -5.46 3.71 -16.07
N LEU A 402 -5.28 5.02 -15.85
CA LEU A 402 -5.72 6.05 -16.81
C LEU A 402 -4.97 5.97 -18.15
N GLN A 403 -3.66 5.70 -18.13
CA GLN A 403 -2.89 5.42 -19.35
C GLN A 403 -3.44 4.20 -20.08
N ASN A 404 -3.66 3.10 -19.35
CA ASN A 404 -4.20 1.87 -19.91
C ASN A 404 -5.60 2.07 -20.53
N VAL A 405 -6.48 2.84 -19.89
CA VAL A 405 -7.79 3.21 -20.45
C VAL A 405 -7.61 3.93 -21.78
N TYR A 406 -6.74 4.94 -21.83
CA TYR A 406 -6.52 5.72 -23.03
C TYR A 406 -6.00 4.85 -24.19
N ASP A 407 -4.93 4.10 -23.93
CA ASP A 407 -4.27 3.27 -24.95
C ASP A 407 -5.19 2.15 -25.42
N THR A 408 -5.90 1.48 -24.50
CA THR A 408 -6.80 0.38 -24.85
C THR A 408 -7.93 0.86 -25.76
N ILE A 409 -8.60 1.97 -25.41
CA ILE A 409 -9.73 2.48 -26.20
C ILE A 409 -9.27 3.00 -27.56
N ASN A 410 -8.16 3.73 -27.63
CA ASN A 410 -7.65 4.23 -28.90
C ASN A 410 -7.19 3.10 -29.84
N ASN A 411 -6.65 2.01 -29.29
CA ASN A 411 -6.19 0.87 -30.07
C ASN A 411 -7.30 -0.12 -30.46
N LEU A 412 -8.55 0.10 -30.03
CA LEU A 412 -9.67 -0.73 -30.49
C LEU A 412 -9.84 -0.62 -32.02
N PRO A 413 -10.21 -1.71 -32.73
CA PRO A 413 -10.60 -1.66 -34.14
C PRO A 413 -11.68 -0.60 -34.38
N LYS A 414 -11.59 0.18 -35.46
CA LYS A 414 -12.51 1.31 -35.72
C LYS A 414 -13.97 0.88 -35.86
N GLU A 415 -14.18 -0.37 -36.21
CA GLU A 415 -15.45 -1.04 -36.45
C GLU A 415 -16.09 -1.55 -35.15
N THR A 416 -15.37 -1.46 -34.02
CA THR A 416 -15.89 -1.86 -32.70
C THR A 416 -17.17 -1.08 -32.38
N PRO A 417 -18.30 -1.75 -32.08
CA PRO A 417 -19.54 -1.07 -31.73
C PRO A 417 -19.36 -0.12 -30.54
N ALA A 418 -19.99 1.04 -30.60
CA ALA A 418 -19.86 2.06 -29.56
C ALA A 418 -20.33 1.59 -28.17
N LEU A 419 -21.27 0.63 -28.12
CA LEU A 419 -21.70 0.01 -26.88
C LEU A 419 -20.59 -0.85 -26.27
N ASP A 420 -19.89 -1.65 -27.08
CA ASP A 420 -18.81 -2.52 -26.61
C ASP A 420 -17.61 -1.69 -26.13
N ALA A 421 -17.26 -0.64 -26.89
CA ALA A 421 -16.23 0.31 -26.48
C ALA A 421 -16.57 1.00 -25.14
N ARG A 422 -17.84 1.40 -24.93
CA ARG A 422 -18.30 1.96 -23.66
C ARG A 422 -18.26 0.99 -22.50
N ARG A 423 -18.69 -0.26 -22.72
CA ARG A 423 -18.64 -1.32 -21.70
C ARG A 423 -17.19 -1.57 -21.28
N LEU A 424 -16.28 -1.73 -22.25
CA LEU A 424 -14.86 -1.90 -21.96
C LEU A 424 -14.27 -0.69 -21.23
N GLY A 425 -14.53 0.53 -21.71
CA GLY A 425 -14.05 1.74 -21.06
C GLY A 425 -14.54 1.87 -19.61
N THR A 426 -15.81 1.54 -19.38
CA THR A 426 -16.43 1.57 -18.05
C THR A 426 -15.76 0.58 -17.10
N GLU A 427 -15.52 -0.67 -17.54
CA GLU A 427 -14.81 -1.66 -16.72
C GLU A 427 -13.37 -1.22 -16.39
N LEU A 428 -12.65 -0.66 -17.35
CA LEU A 428 -11.30 -0.11 -17.11
C LEU A 428 -11.33 1.07 -16.13
N PHE A 429 -12.35 1.93 -16.19
CA PHE A 429 -12.52 3.01 -15.22
C PHE A 429 -12.91 2.50 -13.82
N LYS A 430 -13.71 1.44 -13.71
CA LYS A 430 -13.98 0.81 -12.40
C LYS A 430 -12.68 0.36 -11.73
N GLN A 431 -11.81 -0.29 -12.49
CA GLN A 431 -10.47 -0.68 -12.00
C GLN A 431 -9.63 0.54 -11.61
N ALA A 432 -9.64 1.61 -12.40
CA ALA A 432 -8.97 2.86 -12.04
C ALA A 432 -9.53 3.42 -10.72
N PHE A 433 -10.85 3.52 -10.57
CA PHE A 433 -11.46 4.13 -9.38
C PHE A 433 -11.34 3.28 -8.12
N GLN A 434 -11.03 1.98 -8.22
CA GLN A 434 -10.64 1.18 -7.06
C GLN A 434 -9.34 1.68 -6.40
N GLN A 435 -8.51 2.42 -7.14
CA GLN A 435 -7.25 3.00 -6.67
C GLN A 435 -7.44 4.35 -5.97
N VAL A 436 -8.63 4.92 -5.92
CA VAL A 436 -8.88 6.20 -5.24
C VAL A 436 -9.98 6.05 -4.19
N PRO A 437 -9.85 6.67 -3.00
CA PRO A 437 -10.90 6.58 -2.01
C PRO A 437 -12.12 7.33 -2.52
N TYR A 438 -13.28 6.71 -2.37
CA TYR A 438 -14.55 7.34 -2.71
C TYR A 438 -15.65 7.03 -1.71
N VAL A 439 -16.66 7.90 -1.66
CA VAL A 439 -17.92 7.67 -0.98
C VAL A 439 -19.08 8.17 -1.83
N ILE A 440 -20.11 7.34 -1.98
CA ILE A 440 -21.33 7.62 -2.72
C ILE A 440 -22.50 7.51 -1.75
N LYS A 441 -23.34 8.54 -1.69
CA LYS A 441 -24.56 8.57 -0.87
C LYS A 441 -25.79 8.80 -1.75
N GLY A 442 -26.91 8.18 -1.40
CA GLY A 442 -28.21 8.48 -2.02
C GLY A 442 -28.57 7.61 -3.23
N LEU A 443 -27.95 6.44 -3.39
CA LEU A 443 -28.26 5.52 -4.51
C LEU A 443 -29.72 5.07 -4.53
N GLU A 444 -30.38 5.05 -3.37
CA GLU A 444 -31.82 4.78 -3.23
C GLU A 444 -32.72 5.80 -3.95
N ASN A 445 -32.19 6.98 -4.29
CA ASN A 445 -32.91 8.02 -5.03
C ASN A 445 -32.96 7.76 -6.55
N LEU A 446 -32.25 6.74 -7.03
CA LEU A 446 -32.18 6.43 -8.45
C LEU A 446 -33.53 5.90 -8.97
N PRO A 447 -34.01 6.40 -10.13
CA PRO A 447 -35.20 5.86 -10.78
C PRO A 447 -35.07 4.37 -11.11
N LYS A 448 -36.19 3.65 -11.18
CA LYS A 448 -36.16 2.24 -11.63
C LYS A 448 -35.73 2.04 -13.09
N LYS A 449 -35.88 3.07 -13.93
CA LYS A 449 -35.53 3.03 -15.36
C LYS A 449 -34.22 3.78 -15.61
N ALA A 450 -33.32 3.13 -16.35
CA ALA A 450 -32.02 3.67 -16.73
C ALA A 450 -32.12 4.92 -17.62
N GLY A 451 -33.14 5.02 -18.48
CA GLY A 451 -33.41 6.14 -19.39
C GLY A 451 -33.82 7.44 -18.67
N SER A 452 -32.91 7.97 -17.86
CA SER A 452 -33.05 9.19 -17.09
C SER A 452 -31.96 10.19 -17.49
N LEU A 453 -32.24 11.47 -17.28
CA LEU A 453 -31.30 12.56 -17.53
C LEU A 453 -30.52 12.85 -16.25
N PHE A 454 -29.24 12.52 -16.25
CA PHE A 454 -28.33 12.77 -15.13
C PHE A 454 -27.68 14.13 -15.30
N ILE A 455 -28.01 15.05 -14.40
CA ILE A 455 -27.35 16.36 -14.33
C ILE A 455 -26.30 16.32 -13.22
N TYR A 456 -25.13 16.89 -13.48
CA TYR A 456 -24.04 16.90 -12.52
C TYR A 456 -23.23 18.19 -12.61
N ASN A 457 -22.70 18.64 -11.48
CA ASN A 457 -21.80 19.78 -11.46
C ASN A 457 -20.42 19.36 -11.98
N HIS A 458 -19.82 20.14 -12.88
CA HIS A 458 -18.61 19.73 -13.59
C HIS A 458 -17.35 20.38 -13.00
N LEU A 459 -16.41 19.55 -12.58
CA LEU A 459 -15.21 20.01 -11.88
C LEU A 459 -13.99 20.10 -12.81
N LEU A 460 -13.10 21.05 -12.49
CA LEU A 460 -11.77 21.12 -13.09
C LEU A 460 -11.03 19.80 -12.85
N GLY A 461 -10.20 19.37 -13.81
CA GLY A 461 -9.36 18.18 -13.62
C GLY A 461 -8.09 18.48 -12.83
N SER A 462 -7.69 17.57 -11.93
CA SER A 462 -6.37 17.62 -11.27
C SER A 462 -5.23 17.64 -12.30
N PRO A 463 -4.21 18.50 -12.13
CA PRO A 463 -2.99 18.47 -12.96
C PRO A 463 -2.27 17.11 -12.93
N THR A 464 -2.36 16.36 -11.83
CA THR A 464 -1.68 15.06 -11.68
C THR A 464 -2.29 13.94 -12.53
N ASN A 465 -3.52 14.12 -13.01
CA ASN A 465 -4.21 13.14 -13.87
C ASN A 465 -3.99 13.41 -15.37
N ARG A 466 -3.13 14.38 -15.73
CA ARG A 466 -2.86 14.72 -17.13
C ARG A 466 -1.93 13.67 -17.75
N LEU A 467 -2.36 13.04 -18.84
CA LEU A 467 -1.57 12.06 -19.58
C LEU A 467 -0.39 12.72 -20.32
N PRO A 468 0.64 11.95 -20.73
CA PRO A 468 1.86 12.52 -21.35
C PRO A 468 1.59 13.30 -22.64
N ASN A 469 0.61 12.88 -23.44
CA ASN A 469 0.17 13.60 -24.65
C ASN A 469 -0.69 14.84 -24.36
N GLY A 470 -0.90 15.17 -23.08
CA GLY A 470 -1.69 16.29 -22.62
C GLY A 470 -3.18 16.01 -22.43
N PHE A 471 -3.65 14.79 -22.73
CA PHE A 471 -5.06 14.39 -22.58
C PHE A 471 -5.53 14.50 -21.12
N ARG A 472 -6.78 14.93 -20.94
CA ARG A 472 -7.45 14.99 -19.63
C ARG A 472 -8.83 14.36 -19.71
N PHE A 473 -9.05 13.38 -18.84
CA PHE A 473 -10.38 12.83 -18.62
C PHE A 473 -11.22 13.78 -17.77
N SER A 474 -12.52 13.79 -18.02
CA SER A 474 -13.48 14.33 -17.06
C SER A 474 -13.65 13.26 -15.97
N MET A 475 -13.10 13.45 -14.77
CA MET A 475 -13.08 12.38 -13.77
C MET A 475 -14.43 12.17 -13.10
N ASP A 476 -15.10 13.26 -12.73
CA ASP A 476 -16.48 13.30 -12.24
C ASP A 476 -17.45 12.50 -13.12
N ALA A 477 -17.44 12.83 -14.38
CA ALA A 477 -18.09 12.20 -15.49
C ALA A 477 -17.92 10.68 -15.62
N GLN A 478 -16.66 10.25 -15.67
CA GLN A 478 -16.33 8.84 -15.83
C GLN A 478 -16.70 8.09 -14.55
N PHE A 479 -16.55 8.73 -13.40
CA PHE A 479 -16.95 8.18 -12.12
C PHE A 479 -18.47 7.99 -12.04
N ILE A 480 -19.28 8.99 -12.38
CA ILE A 480 -20.75 8.82 -12.39
C ILE A 480 -21.15 7.73 -13.39
N SER A 481 -20.58 7.70 -14.59
CA SER A 481 -20.90 6.65 -15.58
C SER A 481 -20.57 5.26 -15.06
N ALA A 482 -19.35 5.05 -14.54
CA ALA A 482 -18.85 3.73 -14.15
C ALA A 482 -19.31 3.29 -12.76
N MET A 483 -19.22 4.19 -11.80
CA MET A 483 -19.41 3.90 -10.37
C MET A 483 -20.82 4.21 -9.88
N VAL A 484 -21.67 4.93 -10.62
CA VAL A 484 -23.08 5.17 -10.26
C VAL A 484 -24.02 4.52 -11.26
N ILE A 485 -23.95 4.87 -12.55
CA ILE A 485 -24.94 4.45 -13.54
C ILE A 485 -24.78 2.97 -13.90
N ASP A 486 -23.59 2.57 -14.37
CA ASP A 486 -23.38 1.20 -14.85
C ASP A 486 -23.51 0.16 -13.73
N ASN A 487 -23.02 0.46 -12.52
CA ASN A 487 -23.18 -0.42 -11.37
C ASN A 487 -24.65 -0.67 -10.97
N GLU A 488 -25.55 0.29 -11.20
CA GLU A 488 -26.96 0.19 -10.77
C GLU A 488 -27.86 -0.34 -11.89
N TYR A 489 -27.54 -0.03 -13.14
CA TYR A 489 -28.39 -0.37 -14.29
C TYR A 489 -27.80 -1.42 -15.24
N GLY A 490 -26.52 -1.77 -15.10
CA GLY A 490 -25.79 -2.64 -16.04
C GLY A 490 -25.60 -2.04 -17.44
N VAL A 491 -25.82 -0.74 -17.59
CA VAL A 491 -25.64 0.01 -18.84
C VAL A 491 -24.90 1.32 -18.59
N SER A 492 -23.84 1.56 -19.37
CA SER A 492 -23.08 2.81 -19.32
C SER A 492 -23.87 3.99 -19.89
N GLY A 493 -23.78 5.16 -19.24
CA GLY A 493 -24.41 6.39 -19.73
C GLY A 493 -23.78 6.94 -21.01
N GLN A 494 -24.59 7.55 -21.87
CA GLN A 494 -24.11 8.44 -22.95
C GLN A 494 -23.90 9.84 -22.40
N ARG A 495 -22.98 10.60 -22.98
CA ARG A 495 -22.62 11.93 -22.49
C ARG A 495 -22.83 12.96 -23.59
N VAL A 496 -23.19 14.18 -23.20
CA VAL A 496 -23.07 15.35 -24.07
C VAL A 496 -21.64 15.85 -23.99
N VAL A 497 -20.94 15.90 -25.13
CA VAL A 497 -19.51 16.20 -25.22
C VAL A 497 -19.26 17.31 -26.23
N ARG A 498 -18.49 18.33 -25.84
CA ARG A 498 -18.02 19.35 -26.78
C ARG A 498 -16.99 18.77 -27.76
N ARG A 499 -17.03 19.23 -29.00
CA ARG A 499 -15.99 19.04 -29.99
C ARG A 499 -14.69 19.69 -29.54
N SER A 500 -13.60 19.10 -29.99
CA SER A 500 -12.23 19.52 -29.71
C SER A 500 -11.96 20.89 -30.32
N LYS A 501 -11.19 21.71 -29.61
CA LYS A 501 -10.59 22.91 -30.20
C LYS A 501 -9.46 22.49 -31.14
N GLU A 502 -8.99 23.39 -32.00
CA GLU A 502 -7.92 23.14 -32.99
C GLU A 502 -6.60 22.58 -32.41
N SER A 503 -6.41 22.56 -31.10
CA SER A 503 -5.23 21.99 -30.43
C SER A 503 -5.49 20.69 -29.65
N GLU A 504 -6.69 20.10 -29.74
CA GLU A 504 -7.13 18.96 -28.91
C GLU A 504 -7.59 17.73 -29.73
N PHE A 505 -7.13 17.53 -30.97
CA PHE A 505 -7.68 16.51 -31.90
C PHE A 505 -7.85 15.09 -31.31
N TRP A 506 -6.93 14.67 -30.43
CA TRP A 506 -6.97 13.38 -29.74
C TRP A 506 -8.19 13.21 -28.82
N ARG A 507 -8.81 14.30 -28.39
CA ARG A 507 -10.00 14.28 -27.53
C ARG A 507 -11.21 13.78 -28.31
N ASP A 508 -11.43 14.31 -29.51
CA ASP A 508 -12.53 13.91 -30.36
C ASP A 508 -12.44 12.44 -30.74
N ASP A 509 -11.24 11.98 -31.12
CA ASP A 509 -11.00 10.58 -31.49
C ASP A 509 -11.41 9.64 -30.35
N PHE A 510 -10.93 9.90 -29.13
CA PHE A 510 -11.27 9.12 -27.94
C PHE A 510 -12.78 9.14 -27.66
N TYR A 511 -13.42 10.32 -27.57
CA TYR A 511 -14.83 10.39 -27.18
C TYR A 511 -15.80 9.92 -28.27
N SER A 512 -15.37 9.91 -29.54
CA SER A 512 -16.19 9.45 -30.67
C SER A 512 -16.46 7.94 -30.60
N ARG A 513 -15.58 7.17 -29.96
CA ARG A 513 -15.71 5.72 -29.79
C ARG A 513 -16.94 5.30 -28.99
N PHE A 514 -17.50 6.21 -28.19
CA PHE A 514 -18.57 5.88 -27.24
C PHE A 514 -19.99 6.21 -27.72
N GLY A 515 -20.14 6.77 -28.92
CA GLY A 515 -21.45 7.20 -29.41
C GLY A 515 -22.07 8.30 -28.54
N ASN A 516 -21.24 9.23 -28.06
CA ASN A 516 -21.68 10.40 -27.31
C ASN A 516 -22.45 11.38 -28.21
N VAL A 517 -23.28 12.23 -27.59
CA VAL A 517 -23.95 13.34 -28.28
C VAL A 517 -22.95 14.50 -28.37
N PHE A 518 -22.58 14.90 -29.59
CA PHE A 518 -21.58 15.95 -29.81
C PHE A 518 -22.20 17.31 -30.08
N ILE A 519 -21.61 18.34 -29.49
CA ILE A 519 -21.90 19.76 -29.76
C ILE A 519 -20.60 20.51 -30.09
N SER A 520 -20.66 21.55 -30.89
CA SER A 520 -19.51 22.41 -31.24
C SER A 520 -19.03 23.19 -30.02
N SER A 521 -19.94 23.93 -29.39
CA SER A 521 -19.69 24.64 -28.13
C SER A 521 -21.00 24.93 -27.42
N TRP A 522 -20.96 25.10 -26.09
CA TRP A 522 -22.13 25.55 -25.33
C TRP A 522 -22.54 26.98 -25.68
N ASP A 523 -21.58 27.85 -25.96
CA ASP A 523 -21.84 29.27 -26.28
C ASP A 523 -22.53 29.45 -27.63
N SER A 524 -22.32 28.53 -28.59
CA SER A 524 -22.91 28.56 -29.93
C SER A 524 -24.17 27.70 -30.09
N LEU A 525 -24.58 26.97 -29.05
CA LEU A 525 -25.73 26.07 -29.10
C LEU A 525 -27.05 26.84 -28.94
N THR A 526 -27.49 27.50 -30.02
CA THR A 526 -28.68 28.35 -30.01
C THR A 526 -29.90 27.65 -30.61
N LYS A 527 -31.09 27.94 -30.05
CA LYS A 527 -32.37 27.47 -30.60
C LYS A 527 -32.53 27.85 -32.07
N ASP A 528 -33.30 27.02 -32.79
CA ASP A 528 -33.61 27.19 -34.21
C ASP A 528 -32.39 27.08 -35.15
N THR A 529 -31.30 26.45 -34.67
CA THR A 529 -30.16 26.05 -35.50
C THR A 529 -30.18 24.55 -35.79
N PRO A 530 -29.67 24.10 -36.95
CA PRO A 530 -29.58 22.67 -37.26
C PRO A 530 -28.78 21.87 -36.23
N GLU A 531 -27.78 22.50 -35.60
CA GLU A 531 -27.00 21.88 -34.53
C GLU A 531 -27.84 21.63 -33.28
N TYR A 532 -28.62 22.63 -32.84
CA TYR A 532 -29.52 22.49 -31.70
C TYR A 532 -30.61 21.44 -31.94
N ASP A 533 -31.23 21.43 -33.11
CA ASP A 533 -32.25 20.44 -33.46
C ASP A 533 -31.69 19.02 -33.44
N SER A 534 -30.48 18.84 -34.00
CA SER A 534 -29.75 17.57 -33.96
C SER A 534 -29.40 17.14 -32.54
N PHE A 535 -28.94 18.08 -31.70
CA PHE A 535 -28.63 17.84 -30.29
C PHE A 535 -29.87 17.36 -29.51
N ILE A 536 -31.01 18.04 -29.66
CA ILE A 536 -32.27 17.64 -29.03
C ILE A 536 -32.71 16.27 -29.54
N GLN A 537 -32.73 16.05 -30.86
CA GLN A 537 -33.17 14.78 -31.45
C GLN A 537 -32.32 13.59 -30.99
N GLN A 538 -31.00 13.72 -30.96
CA GLN A 538 -30.09 12.67 -30.49
C GLN A 538 -30.27 12.39 -28.99
N SER A 539 -30.46 13.44 -28.18
CA SER A 539 -30.72 13.33 -26.75
C SER A 539 -32.05 12.61 -26.46
N GLN A 540 -33.11 12.97 -27.18
CA GLN A 540 -34.40 12.29 -27.08
C GLN A 540 -34.30 10.81 -27.50
N THR A 541 -33.57 10.53 -28.57
CA THR A 541 -33.37 9.15 -29.07
C THR A 541 -32.66 8.29 -28.02
N THR A 542 -31.61 8.84 -27.40
CA THR A 542 -30.88 8.21 -26.28
C THR A 542 -31.84 7.81 -25.17
N LEU A 543 -32.64 8.77 -24.68
CA LEU A 543 -33.55 8.56 -23.56
C LEU A 543 -34.71 7.60 -23.91
N ARG A 544 -35.29 7.70 -25.11
CA ARG A 544 -36.33 6.77 -25.60
C ARG A 544 -35.83 5.34 -25.73
N ASN A 545 -34.56 5.15 -26.07
CA ASN A 545 -33.90 3.85 -26.08
C ASN A 545 -33.54 3.35 -24.67
N ASN A 546 -34.00 4.02 -23.62
CA ASN A 546 -33.74 3.71 -22.21
C ASN A 546 -32.24 3.75 -21.85
N PHE A 547 -31.45 4.55 -22.58
CA PHE A 547 -30.06 4.83 -22.21
C PHE A 547 -29.98 6.05 -21.28
N PRO A 548 -29.20 5.98 -20.19
CA PRO A 548 -28.90 7.14 -19.35
C PRO A 548 -28.18 8.21 -20.18
N LEU A 549 -28.63 9.48 -20.06
CA LEU A 549 -27.96 10.62 -20.69
C LEU A 549 -27.38 11.54 -19.61
N MET A 550 -26.08 11.84 -19.72
CA MET A 550 -25.38 12.74 -18.80
C MET A 550 -25.12 14.10 -19.45
N ILE A 551 -25.42 15.16 -18.71
CA ILE A 551 -25.19 16.54 -19.13
C ILE A 551 -24.76 17.38 -17.93
N SER A 552 -23.72 18.20 -18.09
CA SER A 552 -23.42 19.22 -17.08
C SER A 552 -24.19 20.50 -17.43
N PRO A 553 -25.10 20.98 -16.56
CA PRO A 553 -25.84 22.19 -16.82
C PRO A 553 -24.97 23.45 -16.72
N GLU A 554 -23.76 23.40 -16.15
CA GLU A 554 -22.89 24.59 -16.05
C GLU A 554 -22.19 24.96 -17.36
N GLY A 555 -22.14 24.05 -18.34
CA GLY A 555 -21.43 24.24 -19.62
C GLY A 555 -19.91 24.39 -19.53
N GLN A 556 -19.37 24.65 -18.35
CA GLN A 556 -17.94 24.82 -18.06
C GLN A 556 -17.59 24.09 -16.76
N SER A 557 -16.28 23.95 -16.51
CA SER A 557 -15.75 23.28 -15.33
C SER A 557 -15.28 24.28 -14.28
N PHE A 558 -15.62 24.06 -13.02
CA PHE A 558 -15.26 24.94 -11.89
C PHE A 558 -14.46 24.19 -10.80
N SER A 559 -13.83 24.91 -9.87
CA SER A 559 -13.31 24.28 -8.66
C SER A 559 -14.48 23.83 -7.76
N THR A 560 -14.27 22.83 -6.90
CA THR A 560 -15.34 22.34 -5.98
C THR A 560 -15.98 23.48 -5.18
N SER A 561 -15.18 24.44 -4.70
CA SER A 561 -15.68 25.59 -3.94
C SER A 561 -16.53 26.56 -4.76
N GLN A 562 -16.26 26.68 -6.06
CA GLN A 562 -16.93 27.63 -6.97
C GLN A 562 -18.10 27.03 -7.72
N SER A 563 -18.25 25.71 -7.69
CA SER A 563 -19.33 24.98 -8.34
C SER A 563 -20.61 24.97 -7.47
N PRO A 564 -21.81 25.02 -8.06
CA PRO A 564 -22.06 25.20 -9.48
C PRO A 564 -21.95 26.68 -9.94
N GLY A 565 -21.37 26.90 -11.11
CA GLY A 565 -21.50 28.12 -11.89
C GLY A 565 -22.92 28.30 -12.47
N PRO A 566 -23.12 29.33 -13.30
CA PRO A 566 -24.42 29.61 -13.92
C PRO A 566 -24.95 28.40 -14.71
N LEU A 567 -26.22 28.04 -14.50
CA LEU A 567 -26.85 26.92 -15.17
C LEU A 567 -27.41 27.33 -16.54
N LEU A 568 -27.02 26.60 -17.58
CA LEU A 568 -27.56 26.65 -18.92
C LEU A 568 -28.90 25.90 -19.02
N PRO A 569 -29.80 26.33 -19.91
CA PRO A 569 -31.15 25.76 -20.00
C PRO A 569 -31.18 24.36 -20.66
N HIS A 570 -30.14 23.95 -21.39
CA HIS A 570 -30.19 22.84 -22.34
C HIS A 570 -30.61 21.48 -21.75
N ALA A 571 -30.16 21.14 -20.54
CA ALA A 571 -30.59 19.92 -19.87
C ALA A 571 -32.12 19.90 -19.64
N PHE A 572 -32.64 21.05 -19.22
CA PHE A 572 -34.06 21.24 -18.95
C PHE A 572 -34.87 21.36 -20.24
N GLU A 573 -34.29 21.92 -21.30
CA GLU A 573 -34.88 21.95 -22.65
C GLU A 573 -35.05 20.55 -23.25
N ILE A 574 -34.07 19.65 -23.06
CA ILE A 574 -34.22 18.22 -23.43
C ILE A 574 -35.45 17.65 -22.72
N ALA A 575 -35.54 17.79 -21.40
CA ALA A 575 -36.66 17.25 -20.63
C ALA A 575 -38.01 17.82 -21.08
N ALA A 576 -38.09 19.13 -21.26
CA ALA A 576 -39.28 19.84 -21.74
C ALA A 576 -39.73 19.37 -23.14
N SER A 577 -38.78 19.08 -24.02
CA SER A 577 -39.06 18.71 -25.42
C SER A 577 -39.70 17.33 -25.60
N MET A 578 -39.72 16.50 -24.55
CA MET A 578 -40.20 15.11 -24.63
C MET A 578 -41.69 14.93 -24.30
N GLY A 579 -42.40 15.99 -23.88
CA GLY A 579 -43.85 15.94 -23.63
C GLY A 579 -44.24 14.83 -22.65
N ALA A 580 -45.12 13.92 -23.06
CA ALA A 580 -45.57 12.80 -22.22
C ALA A 580 -44.46 11.79 -21.88
N ASP A 581 -43.39 11.74 -22.68
CA ASP A 581 -42.21 10.88 -22.46
C ASP A 581 -41.13 11.60 -21.63
N GLU A 582 -41.47 12.68 -20.92
CA GLU A 582 -40.53 13.44 -20.09
C GLU A 582 -39.64 12.51 -19.25
N PRO A 583 -38.30 12.65 -19.29
CA PRO A 583 -37.39 11.81 -18.52
C PRO A 583 -37.39 12.19 -17.03
N TRP A 584 -36.88 11.33 -16.16
CA TRP A 584 -36.53 11.77 -14.80
C TRP A 584 -35.22 12.57 -14.86
N ILE A 585 -35.16 13.71 -14.18
CA ILE A 585 -33.92 14.46 -13.95
C ILE A 585 -33.34 13.98 -12.63
N VAL A 586 -32.12 13.43 -12.67
CA VAL A 586 -31.39 12.92 -11.52
C VAL A 586 -30.24 13.88 -11.19
N PRO A 587 -30.30 14.64 -10.07
CA PRO A 587 -29.23 15.53 -9.66
C PRO A 587 -28.12 14.75 -8.97
N VAL A 588 -26.88 14.94 -9.44
CA VAL A 588 -25.69 14.27 -8.90
C VAL A 588 -24.63 15.31 -8.53
N ALA A 589 -24.51 15.60 -7.24
CA ALA A 589 -23.48 16.51 -6.74
C ALA A 589 -22.17 15.76 -6.54
N VAL A 590 -21.07 16.31 -7.04
CA VAL A 590 -19.72 15.77 -6.90
C VAL A 590 -18.80 16.78 -6.23
N ALA A 591 -17.89 16.29 -5.39
CA ALA A 591 -16.90 17.09 -4.70
C ALA A 591 -15.49 16.47 -4.80
N ASN A 592 -14.51 17.37 -4.86
CA ASN A 592 -13.07 17.13 -4.82
C ASN A 592 -12.43 16.39 -6.01
N PHE A 593 -13.12 16.20 -7.13
CA PHE A 593 -12.49 15.64 -8.34
C PHE A 593 -11.44 16.59 -8.96
N ASP A 594 -11.40 17.86 -8.53
CA ASP A 594 -10.40 18.87 -8.87
C ASP A 594 -9.13 18.81 -8.02
N LYS A 595 -9.10 17.95 -6.99
CA LYS A 595 -7.95 17.78 -6.10
C LYS A 595 -7.13 16.56 -6.50
N ARG A 596 -5.85 16.58 -6.09
CA ARG A 596 -4.91 15.46 -6.22
C ARG A 596 -5.48 14.22 -5.54
N ALA A 597 -5.28 13.04 -6.11
CA ALA A 597 -5.95 11.81 -5.68
C ALA A 597 -5.28 11.11 -4.48
N ASP A 598 -4.09 11.56 -4.07
CA ASP A 598 -3.25 11.02 -2.98
C ASP A 598 -3.82 11.28 -1.58
N HIS A 599 -4.35 12.47 -1.32
CA HIS A 599 -4.79 12.94 -0.01
C HIS A 599 -6.26 13.42 0.00
N ASN A 600 -7.08 12.89 -0.90
CA ASN A 600 -8.43 13.40 -1.11
C ASN A 600 -9.45 12.30 -1.35
N LEU A 601 -10.69 12.54 -0.93
CA LEU A 601 -11.84 11.63 -1.05
C LEU A 601 -12.81 12.11 -2.13
N TYR A 602 -12.97 11.30 -3.18
CA TYR A 602 -13.97 11.55 -4.22
C TYR A 602 -15.37 11.31 -3.66
N THR A 603 -16.20 12.35 -3.63
CA THR A 603 -17.50 12.29 -2.97
C THR A 603 -18.61 12.56 -3.95
N VAL A 604 -19.64 11.70 -3.93
CA VAL A 604 -20.82 11.81 -4.78
C VAL A 604 -22.08 11.73 -3.93
N ILE A 605 -23.02 12.63 -4.17
CA ILE A 605 -24.35 12.61 -3.59
C ILE A 605 -25.39 12.60 -4.70
N VAL A 606 -26.23 11.57 -4.71
CA VAL A 606 -27.37 11.44 -5.63
C VAL A 606 -28.62 11.94 -4.89
N LYS A 607 -29.28 12.95 -5.46
CA LYS A 607 -30.50 13.55 -4.88
C LYS A 607 -31.77 12.94 -5.50
N PRO A 608 -32.93 13.07 -4.83
CA PRO A 608 -34.21 12.62 -5.37
C PRO A 608 -34.46 13.12 -6.80
N ALA A 609 -34.77 12.18 -7.69
CA ALA A 609 -35.10 12.51 -9.07
C ALA A 609 -36.43 13.27 -9.16
N PHE A 610 -36.56 14.17 -10.15
CA PHE A 610 -37.78 14.95 -10.36
C PHE A 610 -38.16 15.06 -11.85
N LYS A 611 -39.40 15.47 -12.11
CA LYS A 611 -39.87 15.88 -13.44
C LYS A 611 -39.77 17.40 -13.53
N LEU A 612 -39.28 17.94 -14.63
CA LEU A 612 -39.20 19.39 -14.81
C LEU A 612 -40.60 20.02 -14.70
N SER A 613 -41.59 19.38 -15.30
CA SER A 613 -43.00 19.77 -15.26
C SER A 613 -43.59 19.84 -13.85
N SER A 614 -43.01 19.14 -12.87
CA SER A 614 -43.44 19.22 -11.47
C SER A 614 -42.81 20.38 -10.69
N ARG A 615 -41.86 21.11 -11.29
CA ARG A 615 -41.10 22.20 -10.65
C ARG A 615 -41.36 23.56 -11.31
N VAL A 616 -41.51 23.58 -12.64
CA VAL A 616 -41.71 24.82 -13.42
C VAL A 616 -42.51 24.52 -14.68
N ASN A 617 -43.25 25.51 -15.18
CA ASN A 617 -43.86 25.42 -16.51
C ASN A 617 -42.77 25.68 -17.58
N PRO A 618 -42.33 24.68 -18.35
CA PRO A 618 -41.23 24.85 -19.29
C PRO A 618 -41.59 25.70 -20.52
N ALA A 619 -42.88 25.95 -20.77
CA ALA A 619 -43.32 26.86 -21.84
C ALA A 619 -43.16 28.33 -21.47
N ASP A 620 -43.04 28.65 -20.18
CA ASP A 620 -42.84 30.00 -19.67
C ASP A 620 -41.33 30.29 -19.54
N LYS A 621 -40.82 31.15 -20.43
CA LYS A 621 -39.39 31.47 -20.50
C LYS A 621 -38.89 32.23 -19.25
N GLU A 622 -39.71 33.10 -18.68
CA GLU A 622 -39.32 33.87 -17.49
C GLU A 622 -39.31 32.97 -16.26
N ALA A 623 -40.34 32.11 -16.12
CA ALA A 623 -40.38 31.11 -15.05
C ALA A 623 -39.22 30.13 -15.14
N LEU A 624 -38.87 29.66 -16.34
CA LEU A 624 -37.71 28.78 -16.54
C LEU A 624 -36.39 29.48 -16.20
N ALA A 625 -36.21 30.74 -16.60
CA ALA A 625 -35.01 31.51 -16.25
C ALA A 625 -34.88 31.71 -14.74
N GLN A 626 -35.97 32.02 -14.04
CA GLN A 626 -35.98 32.12 -12.58
C GLN A 626 -35.70 30.77 -11.92
N PHE A 627 -36.30 29.69 -12.43
CA PHE A 627 -36.03 28.33 -11.95
C PHE A 627 -34.54 27.98 -12.04
N LEU A 628 -33.83 28.35 -13.12
CA LEU A 628 -32.40 28.08 -13.24
C LEU A 628 -31.58 28.79 -12.13
N ILE A 629 -31.93 30.03 -11.79
CA ILE A 629 -31.27 30.79 -10.72
C ILE A 629 -31.54 30.14 -9.36
N ASP A 630 -32.80 29.84 -9.07
CA ASP A 630 -33.20 29.25 -7.80
C ASP A 630 -32.60 27.84 -7.63
N TYR A 631 -32.63 27.05 -8.70
CA TYR A 631 -32.10 25.71 -8.72
C TYR A 631 -30.57 25.70 -8.66
N GLN A 632 -29.87 26.71 -9.20
CA GLN A 632 -28.43 26.86 -8.99
C GLN A 632 -28.10 27.01 -7.50
N ALA A 633 -28.86 27.84 -6.77
CA ALA A 633 -28.68 28.03 -5.33
C ALA A 633 -29.01 26.75 -4.54
N GLU A 634 -30.08 26.04 -4.91
CA GLU A 634 -30.41 24.73 -4.33
C GLU A 634 -29.29 23.71 -4.57
N TYR A 635 -28.78 23.64 -5.80
CA TYR A 635 -27.72 22.72 -6.20
C TYR A 635 -26.39 23.02 -5.49
N LYS A 636 -26.11 24.30 -5.21
CA LYS A 636 -24.95 24.69 -4.38
C LYS A 636 -25.00 24.03 -3.00
N GLY A 637 -26.18 23.95 -2.38
CA GLY A 637 -26.38 23.22 -1.13
C GLY A 637 -26.04 21.74 -1.24
N TYR A 638 -26.28 21.10 -2.39
CA TYR A 638 -25.90 19.70 -2.63
C TYR A 638 -24.39 19.51 -2.74
N VAL A 639 -23.69 20.44 -3.39
CA VAL A 639 -22.21 20.44 -3.47
C VAL A 639 -21.61 20.64 -2.07
N ASP A 640 -22.17 21.54 -1.28
CA ASP A 640 -21.72 21.78 0.09
C ASP A 640 -21.99 20.56 1.00
N GLU A 641 -23.11 19.84 0.79
CA GLU A 641 -23.37 18.54 1.42
C GLU A 641 -22.27 17.51 1.08
N ALA A 642 -21.87 17.42 -0.19
CA ALA A 642 -20.81 16.52 -0.64
C ALA A 642 -19.44 16.88 -0.02
N VAL A 643 -19.12 18.17 0.08
CA VAL A 643 -17.90 18.64 0.74
C VAL A 643 -17.90 18.30 2.23
N ASN A 644 -19.03 18.47 2.92
CA ASN A 644 -19.13 18.15 4.35
C ASN A 644 -19.04 16.64 4.60
N LEU A 645 -19.71 15.83 3.79
CA LEU A 645 -19.59 14.36 3.83
C LEU A 645 -18.13 13.93 3.64
N SER A 646 -17.41 14.55 2.70
CA SER A 646 -15.99 14.25 2.50
C SER A 646 -15.16 14.50 3.76
N ARG A 647 -15.41 15.61 4.48
CA ARG A 647 -14.68 15.95 5.72
C ARG A 647 -15.01 14.99 6.85
N GLU A 648 -16.29 14.66 7.00
CA GLU A 648 -16.77 13.74 8.04
C GLU A 648 -16.18 12.34 7.86
N ILE A 649 -16.19 11.80 6.64
CA ILE A 649 -15.63 10.48 6.34
C ILE A 649 -14.11 10.47 6.46
N HIS A 650 -13.45 11.58 6.09
CA HIS A 650 -12.01 11.70 6.31
C HIS A 650 -11.65 11.68 7.79
N GLN A 651 -12.46 12.32 8.64
CA GLN A 651 -12.27 12.32 10.09
C GLN A 651 -12.66 10.97 10.73
N TYR A 652 -13.72 10.34 10.24
CA TYR A 652 -14.26 9.08 10.76
C TYR A 652 -14.51 8.07 9.63
N PRO A 653 -13.45 7.39 9.12
CA PRO A 653 -13.56 6.47 8.00
C PRO A 653 -14.62 5.37 8.17
N ILE A 654 -14.84 4.92 9.41
CA ILE A 654 -15.82 3.87 9.73
C ILE A 654 -17.26 4.25 9.34
N LEU A 655 -17.59 5.55 9.29
CA LEU A 655 -18.92 6.02 8.88
C LEU A 655 -19.21 5.74 7.39
N SER A 656 -18.17 5.47 6.59
CA SER A 656 -18.33 5.12 5.17
C SER A 656 -19.02 3.77 4.93
N GLY A 657 -19.08 2.91 5.95
CA GLY A 657 -19.75 1.61 5.90
C GLY A 657 -21.23 1.64 6.33
N GLN A 658 -21.80 2.82 6.59
CA GLN A 658 -23.21 2.93 7.01
C GLN A 658 -24.19 2.58 5.88
N ASN A 659 -25.40 2.14 6.26
CA ASN A 659 -26.48 1.91 5.30
C ASN A 659 -26.79 3.17 4.47
N GLY A 660 -26.94 3.01 3.16
CA GLY A 660 -27.15 4.12 2.21
C GLY A 660 -25.86 4.68 1.60
N TYR A 661 -24.71 4.14 2.00
CA TYR A 661 -23.39 4.56 1.53
C TYR A 661 -22.77 3.42 0.72
N ARG A 662 -22.11 3.75 -0.38
CA ARG A 662 -21.19 2.85 -1.09
C ARG A 662 -19.80 3.47 -1.08
N SER A 663 -18.84 2.79 -0.48
CA SER A 663 -17.47 3.30 -0.32
C SER A 663 -16.44 2.17 -0.40
N ASN A 664 -15.23 2.50 -0.82
CA ASN A 664 -14.04 1.65 -0.72
C ASN A 664 -13.05 2.13 0.35
N VAL A 665 -13.37 3.15 1.16
CA VAL A 665 -12.41 3.79 2.09
C VAL A 665 -11.81 2.78 3.08
N MET A 666 -12.60 1.83 3.57
CA MET A 666 -12.13 0.79 4.50
C MET A 666 -11.38 -0.37 3.82
N GLY A 667 -11.50 -0.50 2.49
CA GLY A 667 -10.94 -1.59 1.70
C GLY A 667 -10.01 -1.13 0.58
N LEU A 668 -9.49 0.09 0.69
CA LEU A 668 -8.81 0.75 -0.41
C LEU A 668 -7.51 0.04 -0.77
N ASN A 669 -7.42 -0.38 -2.03
CA ASN A 669 -6.20 -0.91 -2.65
C ASN A 669 -5.53 -2.10 -1.91
N GLN A 670 -6.33 -2.97 -1.29
CA GLN A 670 -5.78 -4.07 -0.48
C GLN A 670 -4.88 -5.02 -1.28
N ILE A 671 -5.22 -5.29 -2.55
CA ILE A 671 -4.45 -6.23 -3.38
C ILE A 671 -3.05 -5.68 -3.72
N ASP A 672 -2.94 -4.43 -4.21
CA ASP A 672 -1.61 -3.88 -4.53
C ASP A 672 -0.75 -3.72 -3.31
N VAL A 673 -1.37 -3.21 -2.25
CA VAL A 673 -0.67 -3.04 -0.98
C VAL A 673 -0.18 -4.40 -0.44
N GLU A 674 -0.94 -5.47 -0.65
CA GLU A 674 -0.53 -6.81 -0.24
C GLU A 674 0.57 -7.39 -1.12
N PHE A 675 0.44 -7.34 -2.45
CA PHE A 675 1.24 -8.18 -3.34
C PHE A 675 2.21 -7.44 -4.26
N GLU A 676 2.16 -6.11 -4.38
CA GLU A 676 2.98 -5.36 -5.35
C GLU A 676 4.48 -5.64 -5.21
N SER A 677 4.97 -5.75 -3.97
CA SER A 677 6.38 -6.08 -3.71
C SER A 677 6.75 -7.47 -4.25
N ASP A 678 5.91 -8.48 -4.03
CA ASP A 678 6.14 -9.84 -4.50
C ASP A 678 6.08 -9.91 -6.04
N VAL A 679 5.14 -9.17 -6.65
CA VAL A 679 5.00 -9.08 -8.11
C VAL A 679 6.20 -8.39 -8.74
N ARG A 680 6.68 -7.29 -8.17
CA ARG A 680 7.89 -6.60 -8.62
C ARG A 680 9.12 -7.50 -8.52
N GLU A 681 9.28 -8.23 -7.41
CA GLU A 681 10.37 -9.21 -7.26
C GLU A 681 10.33 -10.26 -8.39
N LEU A 682 9.14 -10.81 -8.67
CA LEU A 682 8.94 -11.76 -9.76
C LEU A 682 9.33 -11.14 -11.12
N GLU A 683 8.84 -9.95 -11.44
CA GLU A 683 9.16 -9.24 -12.69
C GLU A 683 10.67 -9.06 -12.87
N PHE A 684 11.39 -8.68 -11.81
CA PHE A 684 12.84 -8.50 -11.87
C PHE A 684 13.60 -9.81 -12.07
N HIS A 685 13.16 -10.90 -11.46
CA HIS A 685 13.75 -12.23 -11.68
C HIS A 685 13.56 -12.72 -13.12
N LEU A 686 12.48 -12.32 -13.78
CA LEU A 686 12.12 -12.77 -15.12
C LEU A 686 12.65 -11.87 -16.24
N ALA A 687 13.03 -10.62 -15.93
CA ALA A 687 13.39 -9.60 -16.92
C ALA A 687 14.50 -9.99 -17.91
N TYR A 688 15.38 -10.92 -17.53
CA TYR A 688 16.52 -11.37 -18.35
C TYR A 688 16.35 -12.80 -18.91
N GLN A 689 15.16 -13.39 -18.77
CA GLN A 689 14.94 -14.77 -19.19
C GLN A 689 14.49 -14.83 -20.64
N GLU A 690 15.35 -15.38 -21.50
CA GLU A 690 15.03 -15.70 -22.89
C GLU A 690 14.51 -17.13 -23.04
N TYR A 691 13.58 -17.32 -23.97
CA TYR A 691 12.95 -18.61 -24.29
C TYR A 691 13.07 -18.89 -25.78
N LYS A 692 13.20 -20.17 -26.16
CA LYS A 692 13.30 -20.54 -27.57
C LYS A 692 11.96 -20.38 -28.27
N GLU A 693 10.87 -20.65 -27.55
CA GLU A 693 9.48 -20.59 -27.99
C GLU A 693 8.62 -19.81 -26.99
N ARG A 694 7.32 -19.63 -27.30
CA ARG A 694 6.34 -19.12 -26.31
C ARG A 694 6.31 -20.04 -25.08
N PRO A 695 6.59 -19.58 -23.86
CA PRO A 695 6.82 -20.44 -22.70
C PRO A 695 5.56 -21.15 -22.18
N VAL A 696 5.75 -22.14 -21.30
CA VAL A 696 4.69 -22.77 -20.50
C VAL A 696 4.68 -22.14 -19.11
N ALA A 697 3.59 -21.45 -18.77
CA ALA A 697 3.47 -20.67 -17.56
C ALA A 697 2.96 -21.51 -16.37
N PHE A 698 3.76 -21.58 -15.31
CA PHE A 698 3.37 -22.16 -14.03
C PHE A 698 2.96 -21.03 -13.09
N PHE A 699 1.67 -20.90 -12.81
CA PHE A 699 1.09 -19.71 -12.16
C PHE A 699 0.43 -20.05 -10.82
N GLY A 700 0.59 -19.15 -9.85
CA GLY A 700 -0.19 -19.16 -8.62
C GLY A 700 0.61 -18.88 -7.34
N SER A 701 0.34 -19.63 -6.27
CA SER A 701 0.75 -19.26 -4.91
C SER A 701 2.22 -19.56 -4.56
N SER A 702 2.58 -19.39 -3.29
CA SER A 702 3.92 -19.67 -2.76
C SER A 702 4.36 -21.13 -2.98
N THR A 703 3.43 -22.06 -3.16
CA THR A 703 3.75 -23.45 -3.52
C THR A 703 4.35 -23.53 -4.93
N MET A 704 3.95 -22.65 -5.84
CA MET A 704 4.61 -22.54 -7.13
C MET A 704 5.94 -21.79 -6.99
N ARG A 705 5.94 -20.64 -6.30
CA ARG A 705 7.13 -19.80 -6.12
C ARG A 705 8.32 -20.52 -5.48
N LEU A 706 8.06 -21.34 -4.46
CA LEU A 706 9.10 -22.00 -3.65
C LEU A 706 9.60 -23.32 -4.24
N TRP A 707 9.25 -23.62 -5.49
CA TRP A 707 9.70 -24.82 -6.19
C TRP A 707 11.19 -24.72 -6.54
N HIS A 708 12.03 -25.11 -5.58
CA HIS A 708 13.48 -24.87 -5.57
C HIS A 708 14.27 -25.44 -6.77
N ASP A 709 13.84 -26.56 -7.33
CA ASP A 709 14.48 -27.26 -8.44
C ASP A 709 13.70 -27.12 -9.77
N PHE A 710 12.71 -26.20 -9.84
CA PHE A 710 11.86 -25.97 -11.01
C PHE A 710 12.64 -25.86 -12.32
N ALA A 711 13.72 -25.06 -12.32
CA ALA A 711 14.53 -24.83 -13.51
C ALA A 711 15.23 -26.11 -14.00
N GLN A 712 15.60 -27.01 -13.10
CA GLN A 712 16.27 -28.27 -13.47
C GLN A 712 15.34 -29.19 -14.27
N HIS A 713 14.04 -29.17 -13.97
CA HIS A 713 13.06 -30.06 -14.58
C HIS A 713 12.34 -29.47 -15.80
N PHE A 714 12.13 -28.15 -15.81
CA PHE A 714 11.23 -27.52 -16.79
C PHE A 714 11.90 -26.48 -17.70
N ARG A 715 13.13 -26.02 -17.43
CA ARG A 715 13.77 -24.97 -18.24
C ARG A 715 13.97 -25.40 -19.70
N ASP A 716 14.40 -26.64 -19.91
CA ASP A 716 14.61 -27.20 -21.26
C ASP A 716 13.31 -27.39 -22.06
N LYS A 717 12.15 -27.29 -21.39
CA LYS A 717 10.81 -27.36 -21.99
C LYS A 717 10.15 -25.97 -22.12
N ASP A 718 10.94 -24.91 -21.95
CA ASP A 718 10.50 -23.50 -21.87
C ASP A 718 9.50 -23.24 -20.73
N GLY A 719 9.63 -23.96 -19.60
CA GLY A 719 8.86 -23.70 -18.40
C GLY A 719 9.28 -22.38 -17.73
N ILE A 720 8.30 -21.56 -17.37
CA ILE A 720 8.47 -20.33 -16.59
C ILE A 720 7.65 -20.40 -15.30
N ASN A 721 8.29 -20.11 -14.17
CA ASN A 721 7.64 -20.04 -12.87
C ASN A 721 7.15 -18.61 -12.62
N LEU A 722 5.84 -18.45 -12.60
CA LEU A 722 5.10 -17.20 -12.38
C LEU A 722 4.40 -17.20 -11.01
N GLY A 723 4.86 -18.04 -10.08
CA GLY A 723 4.35 -18.06 -8.72
C GLY A 723 4.85 -16.87 -7.89
N PHE A 724 3.98 -16.29 -7.06
CA PHE A 724 4.34 -15.20 -6.15
C PHE A 724 3.86 -15.44 -4.70
N GLY A 725 4.45 -14.72 -3.74
CA GLY A 725 4.28 -14.97 -2.31
C GLY A 725 2.85 -14.75 -1.82
N GLY A 726 2.27 -15.75 -1.16
CA GLY A 726 0.94 -15.61 -0.53
C GLY A 726 -0.23 -15.42 -1.50
N ALA A 727 -0.03 -15.61 -2.81
CA ALA A 727 -1.06 -15.31 -3.80
C ALA A 727 -2.39 -16.00 -3.49
N THR A 728 -3.47 -15.21 -3.48
CA THR A 728 -4.85 -15.67 -3.56
C THR A 728 -5.27 -15.77 -5.03
N LEU A 729 -6.38 -16.45 -5.33
CA LEU A 729 -6.92 -16.42 -6.69
C LEU A 729 -7.36 -15.03 -7.10
N GLU A 730 -7.88 -14.23 -6.16
CA GLU A 730 -8.21 -12.83 -6.42
C GLU A 730 -6.99 -12.03 -6.88
N ALA A 731 -5.85 -12.19 -6.21
CA ALA A 731 -4.59 -11.58 -6.64
C ALA A 731 -4.13 -12.13 -8.00
N CYS A 732 -4.30 -13.43 -8.25
CA CYS A 732 -3.98 -14.03 -9.54
C CYS A 732 -4.81 -13.45 -10.70
N VAL A 733 -6.11 -13.21 -10.46
CA VAL A 733 -7.01 -12.55 -11.42
C VAL A 733 -6.62 -11.09 -11.63
N TYR A 734 -6.27 -10.39 -10.56
CA TYR A 734 -5.87 -8.98 -10.58
C TYR A 734 -4.57 -8.75 -11.36
N TYR A 735 -3.53 -9.55 -11.10
CA TYR A 735 -2.23 -9.40 -11.75
C TYR A 735 -2.07 -10.17 -13.06
N PHE A 736 -3.12 -10.83 -13.56
CA PHE A 736 -3.05 -11.65 -14.76
C PHE A 736 -2.43 -10.91 -15.95
N GLU A 737 -2.92 -9.70 -16.25
CA GLU A 737 -2.44 -8.89 -17.38
C GLU A 737 -0.96 -8.51 -17.23
N ARG A 738 -0.50 -8.33 -15.99
CA ARG A 738 0.85 -7.87 -15.69
C ARG A 738 1.86 -9.02 -15.61
N ILE A 739 1.46 -10.19 -15.11
CA ILE A 739 2.33 -11.35 -14.92
C ILE A 739 2.28 -12.29 -16.14
N ILE A 740 1.11 -12.56 -16.71
CA ILE A 740 0.94 -13.60 -17.73
C ILE A 740 1.16 -13.05 -19.14
N LEU A 741 0.48 -11.96 -19.50
CA LEU A 741 0.44 -11.49 -20.89
C LEU A 741 1.79 -11.07 -21.48
N PRO A 742 2.74 -10.48 -20.74
CA PRO A 742 4.06 -10.15 -21.29
C PRO A 742 4.79 -11.37 -21.85
N HIS A 743 4.52 -12.57 -21.31
CA HIS A 743 5.17 -13.80 -21.74
C HIS A 743 4.42 -14.55 -22.85
N LYS A 744 3.17 -14.17 -23.17
CA LYS A 744 2.33 -14.81 -24.21
C LYS A 744 2.41 -16.34 -24.18
N PRO A 745 2.15 -17.01 -23.04
CA PRO A 745 2.43 -18.42 -22.90
C PRO A 745 1.58 -19.28 -23.84
N ARG A 746 2.13 -20.44 -24.24
CA ARG A 746 1.42 -21.42 -25.07
C ARG A 746 0.53 -22.37 -24.25
N SER A 747 0.79 -22.51 -22.95
CA SER A 747 0.00 -23.30 -22.00
C SER A 747 0.17 -22.76 -20.58
N LEU A 748 -0.83 -22.97 -19.71
CA LEU A 748 -0.77 -22.64 -18.29
C LEU A 748 -0.93 -23.88 -17.41
N VAL A 749 -0.16 -23.93 -16.32
CA VAL A 749 -0.30 -24.84 -15.18
C VAL A 749 -0.61 -23.99 -13.94
N ILE A 750 -1.80 -24.12 -13.37
CA ILE A 750 -2.31 -23.22 -12.33
C ILE A 750 -2.46 -23.96 -11.01
N TYR A 751 -1.89 -23.39 -9.95
CA TYR A 751 -2.09 -23.82 -8.56
C TYR A 751 -2.35 -22.60 -7.65
N ALA A 752 -3.60 -22.43 -7.22
CA ALA A 752 -4.00 -21.44 -6.21
C ALA A 752 -5.29 -21.87 -5.51
N GLY A 753 -5.70 -21.15 -4.46
CA GLY A 753 -6.92 -21.43 -3.70
C GLY A 753 -6.69 -21.95 -2.28
N ASP A 754 -5.47 -22.40 -1.96
CA ASP A 754 -5.16 -22.85 -0.60
C ASP A 754 -5.16 -21.67 0.39
N ASN A 755 -4.59 -20.53 0.00
CA ASN A 755 -4.62 -19.29 0.78
C ASN A 755 -6.02 -18.70 0.89
N ASP A 756 -6.81 -18.73 -0.18
CA ASP A 756 -8.21 -18.25 -0.18
C ASP A 756 -9.04 -19.01 0.87
N ILE A 757 -8.94 -20.34 0.89
CA ILE A 757 -9.60 -21.18 1.91
C ILE A 757 -9.00 -20.91 3.30
N GLY A 758 -7.69 -20.68 3.40
CA GLY A 758 -7.02 -20.23 4.62
C GLY A 758 -7.61 -18.93 5.19
N ASN A 759 -8.02 -18.03 4.30
CA ASN A 759 -8.68 -16.76 4.59
C ASN A 759 -10.22 -16.92 4.65
N GLN A 760 -10.71 -18.11 4.99
CA GLN A 760 -12.13 -18.42 5.19
C GLN A 760 -13.03 -18.31 3.95
N CYS A 761 -12.48 -18.25 2.73
CA CYS A 761 -13.30 -18.37 1.53
C CYS A 761 -13.91 -19.77 1.42
N ASP A 762 -15.20 -19.82 1.09
CA ASP A 762 -15.87 -21.08 0.81
C ASP A 762 -15.51 -21.65 -0.58
N SER A 763 -15.93 -22.89 -0.83
CA SER A 763 -15.64 -23.57 -2.09
C SER A 763 -16.22 -22.88 -3.32
N ASN A 764 -17.38 -22.22 -3.19
CA ASN A 764 -18.06 -21.59 -4.32
C ASN A 764 -17.32 -20.33 -4.75
N ARG A 765 -16.91 -19.50 -3.78
CA ARG A 765 -16.12 -18.29 -4.04
C ARG A 765 -14.80 -18.62 -4.73
N VAL A 766 -14.11 -19.66 -4.28
CA VAL A 766 -12.88 -20.13 -4.92
C VAL A 766 -13.12 -20.53 -6.38
N ILE A 767 -14.21 -21.24 -6.67
CA ILE A 767 -14.56 -21.64 -8.04
C ILE A 767 -14.95 -20.44 -8.92
N GLU A 768 -15.67 -19.46 -8.38
CA GLU A 768 -15.96 -18.20 -9.09
C GLU A 768 -14.68 -17.48 -9.53
N LEU A 769 -13.67 -17.40 -8.67
CA LEU A 769 -12.39 -16.78 -9.01
C LEU A 769 -11.63 -17.57 -10.07
N TYR A 770 -11.68 -18.92 -10.03
CA TYR A 770 -11.16 -19.74 -11.12
C TYR A 770 -11.88 -19.48 -12.44
N ILE A 771 -13.21 -19.31 -12.43
CA ILE A 771 -13.98 -18.96 -13.62
C ILE A 771 -13.51 -17.61 -14.18
N GLN A 772 -13.39 -16.58 -13.34
CA GLN A 772 -12.90 -15.26 -13.76
C GLN A 772 -11.49 -15.34 -14.37
N LEU A 773 -10.60 -16.15 -13.77
CA LEU A 773 -9.26 -16.36 -14.30
C LEU A 773 -9.29 -17.06 -15.68
N LEU A 774 -10.13 -18.09 -15.83
CA LEU A 774 -10.32 -18.78 -17.12
C LEU A 774 -10.93 -17.85 -18.18
N GLU A 775 -11.87 -16.98 -17.82
CA GLU A 775 -12.45 -15.98 -18.73
C GLU A 775 -11.40 -14.97 -19.21
N LYS A 776 -10.49 -14.54 -18.33
CA LYS A 776 -9.34 -13.70 -18.73
C LYS A 776 -8.42 -14.45 -19.70
N ILE A 777 -8.13 -15.73 -19.43
CA ILE A 777 -7.34 -16.57 -20.35
C ILE A 777 -8.05 -16.65 -21.71
N ASP A 778 -9.35 -16.91 -21.77
CA ASP A 778 -10.07 -17.05 -23.03
C ASP A 778 -10.13 -15.75 -23.83
N ARG A 779 -10.25 -14.61 -23.13
CA ARG A 779 -10.24 -13.27 -23.71
C ARG A 779 -8.90 -12.90 -24.34
N HIS A 780 -7.79 -13.19 -23.66
CA HIS A 780 -6.46 -12.70 -24.07
C HIS A 780 -5.57 -13.76 -24.73
N LEU A 781 -5.79 -15.03 -24.44
CA LEU A 781 -4.98 -16.18 -24.85
C LEU A 781 -5.90 -17.30 -25.35
N THR A 782 -6.68 -17.01 -26.38
CA THR A 782 -7.75 -17.89 -26.87
C THR A 782 -7.26 -19.31 -27.20
N GLY A 783 -7.93 -20.31 -26.62
CA GLY A 783 -7.77 -21.72 -27.00
C GLY A 783 -6.57 -22.45 -26.39
N ILE A 784 -5.73 -21.80 -25.58
CA ILE A 784 -4.53 -22.45 -25.04
C ILE A 784 -4.86 -23.56 -24.02
N PRO A 785 -4.02 -24.61 -23.91
CA PRO A 785 -4.15 -25.65 -22.89
C PRO A 785 -3.95 -25.12 -21.47
N VAL A 786 -4.83 -25.52 -20.54
CA VAL A 786 -4.77 -25.15 -19.12
C VAL A 786 -4.79 -26.42 -18.26
N THR A 787 -3.85 -26.54 -17.34
CA THR A 787 -3.82 -27.59 -16.31
C THR A 787 -4.15 -26.98 -14.96
N LEU A 788 -5.24 -27.42 -14.33
CA LEU A 788 -5.62 -27.04 -12.97
C LEU A 788 -5.10 -28.09 -11.99
N ILE A 789 -4.18 -27.70 -11.10
CA ILE A 789 -3.67 -28.58 -10.06
C ILE A 789 -4.63 -28.57 -8.87
N SER A 790 -4.88 -29.74 -8.28
CA SER A 790 -5.63 -29.87 -7.02
C SER A 790 -5.03 -29.03 -5.89
N ILE A 791 -5.87 -28.36 -5.13
CA ILE A 791 -5.49 -27.64 -3.91
C ILE A 791 -4.97 -28.65 -2.88
N LYS A 792 -3.76 -28.42 -2.35
CA LYS A 792 -3.19 -29.27 -1.29
C LYS A 792 -3.92 -29.00 0.02
N CYS A 793 -4.08 -30.02 0.85
CA CYS A 793 -4.38 -29.83 2.27
C CYS A 793 -3.07 -30.07 3.03
N SER A 794 -2.59 -29.04 3.72
CA SER A 794 -1.41 -29.13 4.57
C SER A 794 -1.82 -29.50 5.99
N PRO A 795 -0.90 -30.04 6.82
CA PRO A 795 -1.20 -30.28 8.23
C PRO A 795 -1.69 -29.02 8.96
N ALA A 796 -1.15 -27.84 8.65
CA ALA A 796 -1.62 -26.55 9.16
C ALA A 796 -3.06 -26.20 8.76
N ARG A 797 -3.60 -26.80 7.69
CA ARG A 797 -4.99 -26.59 7.21
C ARG A 797 -5.85 -27.85 7.36
N LYS A 798 -5.51 -28.76 8.27
CA LYS A 798 -6.27 -30.01 8.49
C LYS A 798 -7.75 -29.76 8.78
N ALA A 799 -8.07 -28.71 9.53
CA ALA A 799 -9.45 -28.31 9.85
C ALA A 799 -10.28 -27.92 8.60
N MET A 800 -9.62 -27.47 7.53
CA MET A 800 -10.26 -27.01 6.29
C MET A 800 -10.37 -28.11 5.22
N ARG A 801 -9.99 -29.35 5.55
CA ARG A 801 -9.95 -30.48 4.60
C ARG A 801 -11.26 -30.66 3.83
N GLY A 802 -12.41 -30.58 4.52
CA GLY A 802 -13.72 -30.75 3.88
C GLY A 802 -13.97 -29.73 2.76
N THR A 803 -13.63 -28.46 3.01
CA THR A 803 -13.72 -27.40 2.00
C THR A 803 -12.75 -27.66 0.85
N ILE A 804 -11.51 -28.03 1.14
CA ILE A 804 -10.48 -28.34 0.12
C ILE A 804 -10.92 -29.50 -0.79
N GLU A 805 -11.40 -30.60 -0.22
CA GLU A 805 -11.87 -31.76 -0.99
C GLU A 805 -13.08 -31.40 -1.85
N LYS A 806 -14.04 -30.64 -1.31
CA LYS A 806 -15.20 -30.15 -2.06
C LYS A 806 -14.77 -29.25 -3.23
N THR A 807 -13.87 -28.30 -2.99
CA THR A 807 -13.33 -27.43 -4.03
C THR A 807 -12.59 -28.22 -5.10
N ASN A 808 -11.77 -29.19 -4.72
CA ASN A 808 -11.07 -30.08 -5.66
C ASN A 808 -12.03 -30.87 -6.56
N GLN A 809 -13.15 -31.37 -6.01
CA GLN A 809 -14.19 -32.00 -6.81
C GLN A 809 -14.85 -31.03 -7.79
N GLN A 810 -15.11 -29.79 -7.37
CA GLN A 810 -15.67 -28.75 -8.26
C GLN A 810 -14.67 -28.34 -9.34
N LEU A 811 -13.37 -28.20 -9.03
CA LEU A 811 -12.32 -27.94 -10.02
C LEU A 811 -12.22 -29.02 -11.08
N LYS A 812 -12.32 -30.29 -10.66
CA LYS A 812 -12.35 -31.43 -11.60
C LYS A 812 -13.56 -31.38 -12.54
N ARG A 813 -14.70 -30.83 -12.10
CA ARG A 813 -15.88 -30.61 -12.95
C ARG A 813 -15.69 -29.41 -13.86
N LEU A 814 -15.18 -28.29 -13.34
CA LEU A 814 -14.88 -27.08 -14.09
C LEU A 814 -13.90 -27.35 -15.25
N ALA A 815 -12.87 -28.17 -15.01
CA ALA A 815 -11.92 -28.57 -16.06
C ALA A 815 -12.59 -29.28 -17.25
N LYS A 816 -13.79 -29.86 -17.08
CA LYS A 816 -14.54 -30.50 -18.16
C LYS A 816 -15.44 -29.54 -18.93
N THR A 817 -15.76 -28.37 -18.37
CA THR A 817 -16.67 -27.41 -19.00
C THR A 817 -15.94 -26.49 -19.99
N ARG A 818 -14.63 -26.32 -19.82
CA ARG A 818 -13.77 -25.55 -20.74
C ARG A 818 -12.97 -26.51 -21.64
N PRO A 819 -12.99 -26.34 -22.98
CA PRO A 819 -12.11 -27.07 -23.89
C PRO A 819 -10.63 -26.84 -23.57
N ASN A 820 -9.78 -27.80 -23.91
CA ASN A 820 -8.32 -27.75 -23.65
C ASN A 820 -7.99 -27.48 -22.17
N THR A 821 -8.76 -28.03 -21.24
CA THR A 821 -8.47 -27.96 -19.81
C THR A 821 -8.35 -29.35 -19.19
N ARG A 822 -7.34 -29.56 -18.35
CA ARG A 822 -7.15 -30.80 -17.58
C ARG A 822 -7.06 -30.50 -16.09
N TYR A 823 -7.61 -31.41 -15.29
CA TYR A 823 -7.43 -31.42 -13.85
C TYR A 823 -6.34 -32.44 -13.49
N LEU A 824 -5.37 -32.02 -12.69
CA LEU A 824 -4.30 -32.88 -12.18
C LEU A 824 -4.41 -33.01 -10.66
N ASP A 825 -4.60 -34.24 -10.19
CA ASP A 825 -4.67 -34.55 -8.77
C ASP A 825 -3.27 -34.81 -8.20
N LEU A 826 -2.76 -33.82 -7.46
CA LEU A 826 -1.53 -33.90 -6.66
C LEU A 826 -1.83 -33.96 -5.15
N PHE A 827 -3.07 -33.69 -4.75
CA PHE A 827 -3.51 -33.75 -3.35
C PHE A 827 -3.43 -35.17 -2.82
N THR A 828 -3.87 -36.16 -3.60
CA THR A 828 -3.84 -37.57 -3.18
C THR A 828 -2.43 -38.13 -2.99
N LEU A 829 -1.40 -37.50 -3.55
CA LEU A 829 0.00 -37.89 -3.33
C LEU A 829 0.48 -37.55 -1.90
N LEU A 830 -0.15 -36.56 -1.27
CA LEU A 830 0.22 -36.04 0.04
C LEU A 830 -0.45 -36.79 1.21
N ILE A 831 -1.42 -37.66 0.91
CA ILE A 831 -2.09 -38.51 1.89
C ILE A 831 -1.52 -39.93 1.87
N ASP A 832 -1.52 -40.58 3.03
CA ASP A 832 -1.18 -41.98 3.18
C ASP A 832 -2.38 -42.91 2.90
N LYS A 833 -2.15 -44.22 3.01
CA LYS A 833 -3.18 -45.25 2.81
C LYS A 833 -4.32 -45.21 3.83
N ASN A 834 -4.11 -44.56 4.98
CA ASN A 834 -5.12 -44.38 6.04
C ASN A 834 -5.90 -43.07 5.84
N GLY A 835 -5.52 -42.25 4.85
CA GLY A 835 -6.10 -40.95 4.60
C GLY A 835 -5.51 -39.83 5.46
N GLU A 836 -4.39 -40.05 6.16
CA GLU A 836 -3.69 -39.03 6.96
C GLU A 836 -2.60 -38.33 6.13
N MET A 837 -2.22 -37.11 6.53
CA MET A 837 -1.17 -36.36 5.83
C MET A 837 0.20 -36.98 6.07
N LYS A 838 0.98 -37.12 5.00
CA LYS A 838 2.41 -37.47 5.09
C LYS A 838 3.20 -36.25 5.58
N GLU A 839 3.29 -36.06 6.90
CA GLU A 839 3.97 -34.89 7.49
C GLU A 839 5.43 -34.72 7.02
N ASN A 840 6.11 -35.81 6.68
CA ASN A 840 7.47 -35.81 6.14
C ASN A 840 7.60 -35.21 4.72
N LEU A 841 6.49 -34.84 4.07
CA LEU A 841 6.42 -34.14 2.79
C LEU A 841 6.24 -32.62 2.96
N PHE A 842 6.15 -32.12 4.19
CA PHE A 842 6.02 -30.70 4.49
C PHE A 842 7.28 -30.14 5.15
N GLU A 843 7.43 -28.83 5.05
CA GLU A 843 8.42 -28.07 5.80
C GLU A 843 8.05 -27.99 7.30
N ASN A 844 8.95 -27.50 8.14
CA ASN A 844 8.71 -27.36 9.58
C ASN A 844 7.52 -26.45 9.92
N ASP A 845 7.12 -25.61 8.98
CA ASP A 845 5.95 -24.75 9.11
C ASP A 845 4.62 -25.47 8.89
N LYS A 846 4.65 -26.78 8.58
CA LYS A 846 3.46 -27.62 8.35
C LYS A 846 2.50 -27.07 7.28
N LEU A 847 2.94 -26.11 6.46
CA LEU A 847 2.12 -25.41 5.48
C LEU A 847 2.68 -25.60 4.07
N HIS A 848 3.97 -25.39 3.89
CA HIS A 848 4.64 -25.52 2.60
C HIS A 848 5.16 -26.94 2.41
N ILE A 849 5.16 -27.41 1.15
CA ILE A 849 5.70 -28.72 0.81
C ILE A 849 7.23 -28.64 0.68
N ASN A 850 7.91 -29.73 1.00
CA ASN A 850 9.37 -29.82 0.93
C ASN A 850 9.86 -30.46 -0.38
N HIS A 851 11.18 -30.58 -0.56
CA HIS A 851 11.79 -31.14 -1.78
C HIS A 851 11.23 -32.52 -2.19
N LYS A 852 10.97 -33.43 -1.23
CA LYS A 852 10.44 -34.78 -1.53
C LYS A 852 9.04 -34.72 -2.14
N ALA A 853 8.24 -33.75 -1.74
CA ALA A 853 6.91 -33.56 -2.29
C ALA A 853 6.97 -32.94 -3.69
N TYR A 854 7.89 -32.00 -3.93
CA TYR A 854 8.15 -31.45 -5.26
C TYR A 854 8.61 -32.53 -6.23
N ASP A 855 9.45 -33.48 -5.81
CA ASP A 855 9.85 -34.63 -6.63
C ASP A 855 8.63 -35.43 -7.14
N LEU A 856 7.70 -35.73 -6.23
CA LEU A 856 6.44 -36.43 -6.56
C LEU A 856 5.55 -35.62 -7.50
N TRP A 857 5.48 -34.30 -7.30
CA TRP A 857 4.72 -33.39 -8.17
C TRP A 857 5.33 -33.31 -9.57
N THR A 858 6.67 -33.22 -9.66
CA THR A 858 7.42 -33.25 -10.92
C THR A 858 7.11 -34.52 -11.69
N GLU A 859 7.28 -35.69 -11.07
CA GLU A 859 7.02 -36.99 -11.69
C GLU A 859 5.59 -37.04 -12.27
N LYS A 860 4.60 -36.64 -11.47
CA LYS A 860 3.20 -36.69 -11.87
C LYS A 860 2.83 -35.70 -12.98
N LEU A 861 3.44 -34.51 -13.00
CA LEU A 861 3.27 -33.54 -14.07
C LEU A 861 3.91 -34.01 -15.38
N LEU A 862 5.05 -34.70 -15.31
CA LEU A 862 5.74 -35.21 -16.49
C LEU A 862 4.95 -36.34 -17.20
N GLU A 863 4.09 -37.08 -16.50
CA GLU A 863 3.18 -38.05 -17.13
C GLU A 863 2.23 -37.41 -18.17
N ILE A 864 1.90 -36.12 -18.00
CA ILE A 864 1.01 -35.37 -18.91
C ILE A 864 1.76 -34.36 -19.78
N GLU A 865 3.08 -34.53 -19.94
CA GLU A 865 3.93 -33.56 -20.64
C GLU A 865 3.48 -33.28 -22.08
N SER A 866 2.90 -34.28 -22.76
CA SER A 866 2.37 -34.15 -24.12
C SER A 866 1.22 -33.16 -24.25
N PHE A 867 0.50 -32.87 -23.16
CA PHE A 867 -0.54 -31.85 -23.11
C PHE A 867 -0.02 -30.51 -22.62
N VAL A 868 0.89 -30.52 -21.64
CA VAL A 868 1.41 -29.31 -20.99
C VAL A 868 2.44 -28.59 -21.86
N PHE A 869 3.36 -29.35 -22.47
CA PHE A 869 4.52 -28.81 -23.17
C PHE A 869 4.44 -28.91 -24.69
N GLN A 870 3.27 -29.30 -25.23
CA GLN A 870 3.05 -29.36 -26.68
C GLN A 870 3.48 -28.04 -27.33
N LYS A 871 4.23 -28.15 -28.42
CA LYS A 871 4.69 -26.99 -29.20
C LYS A 871 3.61 -26.50 -30.14
#